data_AF-A0A327GX66-F1
#
_entry.id   AF-A0A327GX66-F1
#
_cell.length_a   1.000
_cell.length_b   1.000
_cell.length_c   1.000
_cell.angle_alpha   90.00
_cell.angle_beta   90.00
_cell.angle_gamma   90.00
#
_symmetry.space_group_name_H-M   'P 1'
#
loop_
_entity.id
_entity.type
_entity.pdbx_description
1 polymer ?
#
loop_
_entity_poly.entity_id
_entity_poly.type
_entity_poly.pdbx_seq_one_letter_code
_entity_poly.pdbx_strand_id
1 'polypeptide(L)'
;MKPLENFRSRWSQLERWKRRLLVSAFFFMESTAGLLLQFGVLNGIDFLLFDSLPTDLVWLLQTFTIICVGFGLVKIAFDDLSPGWTRSCVIATSPILLFFYVIMSLHILLLGLETSATVLIDVASLGTNTLTWSSTYLSIAVGLTLTYSVQRYGNFAQSEFFMIGMYVGVALMWTDWLFPLNEIPSDGHLSWTLFLWMLFGAFILTGIAGVIIDRLVYKGFRDRKASPDVMMIASLGVALVLRALTYLRFGGSTQRFVPDADWMRGSQSFEFPTVLTRFNLGKRDLEPDEVYTSIDCTELDSIPAVDIITSTCEGAAQTTNYAYNNAFLPIVSFATVFILLAILTRTRLGRRMRAVADNPELAASSGINVERVHMMSSFLSAGISGVGGGIFGITLLFKPITAFSLLLPSFAVIVLGTIGSLPGAIAAAIIIGFVRAVSGPVLIGIGNPIGRSGYSALAEVMPYAIIIAILLIVPKGIGDAYDRWKIERLRDRAKSTKPPDHRLSATLGALLGPLGAHHFHQRRAGRGFSTLLITSSAFFIGKATSFIRDHSYPSGSVVAPDSVDPGIAAQWASLIETEQSVISMMGAMGDILWPWVPLLVWAFCLYESYLILDKRYRDPIQSLKARYHSLLSSTSSSRATFREKGDLHTLRDRIESLRTDLDYRLTTGTTSIGAWMREGSASAMERVGITEERRTESGSKSAFRLMMAVLLLFVVWLPVDPASNFMFAKTLQVSNLATFLSIYLILSLSLNLSTGYTGLLNFGVIFFASIGAIGVGVLTAPSDVAGYGWPIIPALIFSMIVAAISGWLLALPTARLRGDYFAVITISLGEVVRILLSGEPLLKTGTTQGAIGVQRYPQPLEQWWFCGRGIKLDSNGVELSPFACKNDETIDSVARTIGEILNFGQPAPYYLLLAIIGLICVGIVWRTLSMLYSSPWGRILRSIREDEDVAQHHGHDVMTHKASALAVSAAIAAFAGALFAWYLGSLQPSFMQPSRTTFLVWAAFVIGGAGNNRGMLVGAMIITLNEFVINRLVAAQSSSSQPLHELAVSIDTVFAWLVSEPFQVALLMLTISVIGYLFKRNAIAESSAWMGSVFLLMVWLLHQRSIDEVFRGDIQVNLAYVKVLIIGLIIVISLKFNERGLLPEVPYRPERPSGGDPS
;
A
#
# COMPACT_ATOMS: atom_id res chain seq x y z
N MET A 1 -32.15 42.50 -8.04
CA MET A 1 -30.81 42.74 -7.43
C MET A 1 -30.91 43.09 -5.94
N LYS A 2 -31.68 44.10 -5.50
CA LYS A 2 -31.87 44.44 -4.07
C LYS A 2 -32.22 43.29 -3.11
N PRO A 3 -33.04 42.27 -3.48
CA PRO A 3 -33.32 41.14 -2.59
C PRO A 3 -32.11 40.22 -2.34
N LEU A 4 -31.30 39.99 -3.38
CA LEU A 4 -30.07 39.18 -3.33
C LEU A 4 -28.97 39.89 -2.53
N GLU A 5 -28.87 41.22 -2.63
CA GLU A 5 -27.94 42.03 -1.83
C GLU A 5 -28.36 42.05 -0.35
N ASN A 6 -29.64 42.21 -0.05
CA ASN A 6 -30.16 42.12 1.32
C ASN A 6 -29.94 40.72 1.92
N PHE A 7 -30.15 39.67 1.13
CA PHE A 7 -29.86 38.30 1.56
C PHE A 7 -28.37 38.10 1.81
N ARG A 8 -27.50 38.54 0.89
CA ARG A 8 -26.04 38.44 1.04
C ARG A 8 -25.53 39.19 2.27
N SER A 9 -26.09 40.38 2.53
CA SER A 9 -25.79 41.18 3.73
C SER A 9 -26.20 40.44 5.01
N ARG A 10 -27.46 40.00 5.12
CA ARG A 10 -27.96 39.20 6.26
C ARG A 10 -27.18 37.90 6.45
N TRP A 11 -26.86 37.22 5.36
CA TRP A 11 -26.06 35.99 5.37
C TRP A 11 -24.65 36.24 5.90
N SER A 12 -24.01 37.32 5.46
CA SER A 12 -22.65 37.67 5.92
C SER A 12 -22.59 38.04 7.41
N GLN A 13 -23.68 38.56 7.97
CA GLN A 13 -23.81 38.91 9.39
C GLN A 13 -23.99 37.71 10.32
N LEU A 14 -24.38 36.53 9.80
CA LEU A 14 -24.51 35.33 10.60
C LEU A 14 -23.15 34.80 11.07
N GLU A 15 -23.10 34.37 12.33
CA GLU A 15 -21.96 33.63 12.87
C GLU A 15 -21.60 32.43 11.98
N ARG A 16 -20.31 32.12 11.88
CA ARG A 16 -19.78 31.10 10.97
C ARG A 16 -20.46 29.73 11.15
N TRP A 17 -20.67 29.31 12.40
CA TRP A 17 -21.29 28.02 12.70
C TRP A 17 -22.76 27.97 12.28
N LYS A 18 -23.52 29.07 12.47
CA LYS A 18 -24.93 29.19 12.04
C LYS A 18 -25.05 29.05 10.52
N ARG A 19 -24.17 29.71 9.76
CA ARG A 19 -24.13 29.60 8.29
C ARG A 19 -23.88 28.16 7.84
N ARG A 20 -22.88 27.51 8.42
CA ARG A 20 -22.52 26.12 8.06
C ARG A 20 -23.66 25.15 8.39
N LEU A 21 -24.29 25.32 9.56
CA LEU A 21 -25.41 24.49 9.99
C LEU A 21 -26.63 24.68 9.08
N LEU A 22 -26.94 25.92 8.68
CA LEU A 22 -28.02 26.19 7.70
C LEU A 22 -27.74 25.55 6.33
N VAL A 23 -26.50 25.60 5.84
CA VAL A 23 -26.12 24.92 4.59
C VAL A 23 -26.26 23.41 4.71
N SER A 24 -25.77 22.82 5.82
CA SER A 24 -25.93 21.39 6.09
C SER A 24 -27.40 20.97 6.19
N ALA A 25 -28.23 21.76 6.87
CA ALA A 25 -29.66 21.50 7.00
C ALA A 25 -30.40 21.59 5.65
N PHE A 26 -30.02 22.55 4.79
CA PHE A 26 -30.57 22.67 3.44
C PHE A 26 -30.31 21.42 2.60
N PHE A 27 -29.04 20.98 2.50
CA PHE A 27 -28.69 19.78 1.73
C PHE A 27 -29.34 18.52 2.31
N PHE A 28 -29.45 18.41 3.64
CA PHE A 28 -30.15 17.29 4.26
C PHE A 28 -31.63 17.25 3.88
N MET A 29 -32.35 18.37 4.01
CA MET A 29 -33.77 18.46 3.70
C MET A 29 -34.03 18.23 2.21
N GLU A 30 -33.26 18.85 1.32
CA GLU A 30 -33.40 18.73 -0.12
C GLU A 30 -33.12 17.32 -0.62
N SER A 31 -32.06 16.67 -0.12
CA SER A 31 -31.78 15.27 -0.49
C SER A 31 -32.80 14.30 0.11
N THR A 32 -33.32 14.55 1.32
CA THR A 32 -34.37 13.72 1.93
C THR A 32 -35.69 13.83 1.18
N ALA A 33 -36.10 15.05 0.78
CA ALA A 33 -37.26 15.28 -0.07
C ALA A 33 -37.07 14.67 -1.47
N GLY A 34 -35.86 14.75 -2.01
CA GLY A 34 -35.46 14.04 -3.22
C GLY A 34 -35.70 12.54 -3.10
N LEU A 35 -35.18 11.90 -2.04
CA LEU A 35 -35.32 10.46 -1.78
C LEU A 35 -36.77 10.00 -1.56
N LEU A 36 -37.55 10.71 -0.74
CA LEU A 36 -38.88 10.26 -0.32
C LEU A 36 -40.02 10.73 -1.23
N LEU A 37 -39.90 11.91 -1.82
CA LEU A 37 -40.98 12.57 -2.57
C LEU A 37 -40.61 12.81 -4.04
N GLN A 38 -39.45 12.34 -4.50
CA GLN A 38 -38.90 12.62 -5.84
C GLN A 38 -38.79 14.12 -6.16
N PHE A 39 -38.64 14.94 -5.11
CA PHE A 39 -38.64 16.41 -5.21
C PHE A 39 -37.34 16.98 -4.63
N GLY A 40 -36.33 17.14 -5.49
CA GLY A 40 -35.00 17.67 -5.15
C GLY A 40 -34.32 18.33 -6.35
N VAL A 41 -33.17 18.98 -6.15
CA VAL A 41 -32.39 19.62 -7.22
C VAL A 41 -31.94 18.59 -8.25
N LEU A 42 -31.51 17.40 -7.80
CA LEU A 42 -31.11 16.32 -8.70
C LEU A 42 -32.28 15.76 -9.53
N ASN A 43 -33.47 15.58 -8.93
CA ASN A 43 -34.67 15.20 -9.70
C ASN A 43 -35.08 16.32 -10.66
N GLY A 44 -34.94 17.59 -10.27
CA GLY A 44 -35.19 18.73 -11.14
C GLY A 44 -34.23 18.79 -12.33
N ILE A 45 -32.96 18.41 -12.14
CA ILE A 45 -31.99 18.29 -13.23
C ILE A 45 -32.37 17.13 -14.16
N ASP A 46 -32.79 15.99 -13.61
CA ASP A 46 -33.23 14.84 -14.41
C ASP A 46 -34.47 15.20 -15.26
N PHE A 47 -35.45 15.86 -14.65
CA PHE A 47 -36.62 16.40 -15.35
C PHE A 47 -36.23 17.38 -16.47
N LEU A 48 -35.25 18.27 -16.23
CA LEU A 48 -34.72 19.17 -17.26
C LEU A 48 -33.97 18.43 -18.38
N LEU A 49 -33.47 17.23 -18.10
CA LEU A 49 -32.80 16.33 -19.06
C LEU A 49 -33.77 15.30 -19.66
N PHE A 50 -35.09 15.49 -19.53
CA PHE A 50 -36.12 14.60 -20.06
C PHE A 50 -36.04 13.16 -19.51
N ASP A 51 -35.76 13.00 -18.21
CA ASP A 51 -35.69 11.71 -17.52
C ASP A 51 -34.67 10.75 -18.17
N SER A 52 -33.59 11.33 -18.70
CA SER A 52 -32.51 10.58 -19.36
C SER A 52 -31.42 10.13 -18.39
N LEU A 53 -31.45 10.58 -17.12
CA LEU A 53 -30.52 10.05 -16.12
C LEU A 53 -31.03 8.72 -15.58
N PRO A 54 -30.13 7.77 -15.26
CA PRO A 54 -30.51 6.59 -14.52
C PRO A 54 -31.08 6.99 -13.16
N THR A 55 -32.28 6.52 -12.85
CA THR A 55 -32.94 6.74 -11.55
C THR A 55 -32.02 6.33 -10.39
N ASP A 56 -31.34 5.19 -10.54
CA ASP A 56 -30.31 4.69 -9.63
C ASP A 56 -29.19 5.69 -9.32
N LEU A 57 -28.76 6.46 -10.32
CA LEU A 57 -27.72 7.48 -10.17
C LEU A 57 -28.23 8.67 -9.33
N VAL A 58 -29.47 9.09 -9.57
CA VAL A 58 -30.11 10.18 -8.80
C VAL A 58 -30.20 9.80 -7.33
N TRP A 59 -30.72 8.60 -7.02
CA TRP A 59 -30.83 8.10 -5.65
C TRP A 59 -29.46 7.96 -4.97
N LEU A 60 -28.45 7.46 -5.69
CA LEU A 60 -27.09 7.31 -5.17
C LEU A 60 -26.46 8.65 -4.82
N LEU A 61 -26.58 9.66 -5.70
CA LEU A 61 -26.03 11.00 -5.47
C LEU A 61 -26.73 11.72 -4.30
N GLN A 62 -28.03 11.53 -4.14
CA GLN A 62 -28.79 12.07 -3.00
C GLN A 62 -28.37 11.42 -1.68
N THR A 63 -28.27 10.09 -1.67
CA THR A 63 -27.79 9.34 -0.49
C THR A 63 -26.37 9.75 -0.11
N PHE A 64 -25.49 9.89 -1.10
CA PHE A 64 -24.13 10.38 -0.90
C PHE A 64 -24.11 11.79 -0.29
N THR A 65 -24.97 12.69 -0.79
CA THR A 65 -25.10 14.05 -0.28
C THR A 65 -25.54 14.06 1.19
N ILE A 66 -26.53 13.25 1.57
CA ILE A 66 -26.93 13.06 2.97
C ILE A 66 -25.74 12.60 3.81
N ILE A 67 -25.05 11.52 3.41
CA ILE A 67 -23.87 11.02 4.14
C ILE A 67 -22.81 12.12 4.32
N CYS A 68 -22.52 12.91 3.27
CA CYS A 68 -21.60 14.04 3.34
C CYS A 68 -22.05 15.12 4.33
N VAL A 69 -23.36 15.37 4.48
CA VAL A 69 -23.87 16.27 5.52
C VAL A 69 -23.49 15.78 6.92
N GLY A 70 -23.58 14.47 7.19
CA GLY A 70 -23.14 13.87 8.46
C GLY A 70 -21.68 14.19 8.79
N PHE A 71 -20.77 14.01 7.83
CA PHE A 71 -19.36 14.42 7.95
C PHE A 71 -19.21 15.93 8.13
N GLY A 72 -20.02 16.73 7.44
CA GLY A 72 -20.08 18.18 7.60
C GLY A 72 -20.45 18.63 9.01
N LEU A 73 -21.42 17.95 9.64
CA LEU A 73 -21.82 18.19 11.03
C LEU A 73 -20.70 17.88 12.02
N VAL A 74 -19.98 16.77 11.83
CA VAL A 74 -18.79 16.44 12.64
C VAL A 74 -17.72 17.53 12.50
N LYS A 75 -17.52 18.05 11.28
CA LYS A 75 -16.57 19.16 11.05
C LYS A 75 -16.99 20.45 11.72
N ILE A 76 -18.27 20.79 11.73
CA ILE A 76 -18.79 21.96 12.46
C ILE A 76 -18.53 21.78 13.97
N ALA A 77 -18.79 20.59 14.51
CA ALA A 77 -18.48 20.30 15.91
C ALA A 77 -16.98 20.42 16.22
N PHE A 78 -16.11 20.00 15.29
CA PHE A 78 -14.67 20.11 15.48
C PHE A 78 -14.15 21.55 15.42
N ASP A 79 -14.60 22.34 14.45
CA ASP A 79 -14.05 23.68 14.20
C ASP A 79 -14.66 24.76 15.10
N ASP A 80 -15.96 24.68 15.36
CA ASP A 80 -16.74 25.82 15.83
C ASP A 80 -17.23 25.66 17.30
N LEU A 81 -17.24 24.45 17.88
CA LEU A 81 -17.54 24.29 19.31
C LEU A 81 -16.38 24.83 20.18
N SER A 82 -16.74 25.46 21.30
CA SER A 82 -15.74 25.94 22.26
C SER A 82 -14.93 24.79 22.85
N PRO A 83 -13.62 24.98 23.14
CA PRO A 83 -12.81 23.97 23.81
C PRO A 83 -13.40 23.67 25.18
N GLY A 84 -13.92 22.45 25.37
CA GLY A 84 -14.59 22.03 26.58
C GLY A 84 -14.88 20.54 26.59
N TRP A 85 -15.49 20.05 27.66
CA TRP A 85 -15.87 18.64 27.78
C TRP A 85 -16.92 18.25 26.72
N THR A 86 -17.87 19.12 26.39
CA THR A 86 -18.89 18.89 25.36
C THR A 86 -18.28 18.63 23.98
N ARG A 87 -17.40 19.51 23.50
CA ARG A 87 -16.66 19.30 22.25
C ARG A 87 -15.86 18.00 22.28
N SER A 88 -15.20 17.72 23.40
CA SER A 88 -14.41 16.49 23.55
C SER A 88 -15.29 15.24 23.50
N CYS A 89 -16.46 15.26 24.13
CA CYS A 89 -17.44 14.18 24.07
C CYS A 89 -17.98 13.98 22.67
N VAL A 90 -18.43 15.04 21.99
CA VAL A 90 -18.96 14.96 20.62
C VAL A 90 -17.90 14.44 19.65
N ILE A 91 -16.65 14.87 19.78
CA ILE A 91 -15.55 14.34 18.96
C ILE A 91 -15.31 12.86 19.27
N ALA A 92 -15.27 12.48 20.55
CA ALA A 92 -15.04 11.09 20.96
C ALA A 92 -16.16 10.15 20.52
N THR A 93 -17.41 10.60 20.52
CA THR A 93 -18.58 9.81 20.10
C THR A 93 -18.90 9.95 18.60
N SER A 94 -18.20 10.83 17.87
CA SER A 94 -18.48 11.12 16.46
C SER A 94 -18.49 9.90 15.54
N PRO A 95 -17.63 8.86 15.67
CA PRO A 95 -17.70 7.68 14.79
C PRO A 95 -19.00 6.90 14.98
N ILE A 96 -19.47 6.79 16.22
CA ILE A 96 -20.73 6.11 16.56
C ILE A 96 -21.92 6.91 16.04
N LEU A 97 -21.92 8.23 16.26
CA LEU A 97 -22.96 9.12 15.73
C LEU A 97 -23.02 9.06 14.20
N LEU A 98 -21.87 9.04 13.53
CA LEU A 98 -21.80 8.94 12.08
C LEU A 98 -22.28 7.59 11.57
N PHE A 99 -22.00 6.49 12.29
CA PHE A 99 -22.54 5.17 11.98
C PHE A 99 -24.07 5.15 12.01
N PHE A 100 -24.68 5.63 13.11
CA PHE A 100 -26.14 5.73 13.19
C PHE A 100 -26.73 6.67 12.14
N TYR A 101 -26.05 7.76 11.84
CA TYR A 101 -26.44 8.68 10.78
C TYR A 101 -26.42 8.02 9.40
N VAL A 102 -25.42 7.18 9.11
CA VAL A 102 -25.35 6.39 7.87
C VAL A 102 -26.51 5.38 7.81
N ILE A 103 -26.77 4.65 8.89
CA ILE A 103 -27.95 3.75 8.95
C ILE A 103 -29.25 4.51 8.72
N MET A 104 -29.43 5.69 9.32
CA MET A 104 -30.58 6.54 9.10
C MET A 104 -30.69 7.00 7.63
N SER A 105 -29.57 7.37 7.00
CA SER A 105 -29.58 7.74 5.57
C SER A 105 -29.99 6.56 4.66
N LEU A 106 -29.56 5.35 5.00
CA LEU A 106 -29.92 4.13 4.28
C LEU A 106 -31.39 3.76 4.52
N HIS A 107 -31.91 4.00 5.72
CA HIS A 107 -33.34 3.85 6.03
C HIS A 107 -34.20 4.78 5.16
N ILE A 108 -33.81 6.05 5.01
CA ILE A 108 -34.50 7.02 4.15
C ILE A 108 -34.48 6.57 2.68
N LEU A 109 -33.33 6.07 2.19
CA LEU A 109 -33.21 5.53 0.84
C LEU A 109 -34.18 4.36 0.62
N LEU A 110 -34.20 3.37 1.52
CA LEU A 110 -35.04 2.19 1.39
C LEU A 110 -36.54 2.50 1.49
N LEU A 111 -36.91 3.50 2.31
CA LEU A 111 -38.28 4.03 2.32
C LEU A 111 -38.64 4.65 0.96
N GLY A 112 -37.75 5.44 0.36
CA GLY A 112 -37.96 6.03 -0.97
C GLY A 112 -38.04 4.99 -2.10
N LEU A 113 -37.35 3.86 -1.96
CA LEU A 113 -37.41 2.73 -2.88
C LEU A 113 -38.57 1.75 -2.60
N GLU A 114 -39.37 1.99 -1.55
CA GLU A 114 -40.44 1.08 -1.10
C GLU A 114 -39.98 -0.37 -0.83
N THR A 115 -38.71 -0.54 -0.44
CA THR A 115 -38.10 -1.86 -0.17
C THR A 115 -37.76 -2.02 1.31
N SER A 116 -37.56 -3.26 1.76
CA SER A 116 -37.10 -3.58 3.11
C SER A 116 -35.73 -4.26 3.05
N ALA A 117 -34.87 -3.96 4.03
CA ALA A 117 -33.56 -4.59 4.16
C ALA A 117 -33.26 -4.88 5.62
N THR A 118 -32.61 -6.02 5.87
CA THR A 118 -32.23 -6.45 7.22
C THR A 118 -30.71 -6.45 7.36
N VAL A 119 -30.20 -5.67 8.30
CA VAL A 119 -28.77 -5.66 8.64
C VAL A 119 -28.57 -6.40 9.96
N LEU A 120 -27.78 -7.47 9.95
CA LEU A 120 -27.48 -8.29 11.12
C LEU A 120 -26.09 -7.95 11.64
N ILE A 121 -25.99 -7.53 12.90
CA ILE A 121 -24.72 -7.24 13.57
C ILE A 121 -24.58 -8.11 14.81
N ASP A 122 -23.61 -9.01 14.75
CA ASP A 122 -23.12 -9.79 15.88
C ASP A 122 -22.05 -8.97 16.62
N VAL A 123 -22.30 -8.61 17.88
CA VAL A 123 -21.40 -7.74 18.66
C VAL A 123 -20.05 -8.40 18.94
N ALA A 124 -20.04 -9.70 19.27
CA ALA A 124 -18.78 -10.42 19.52
C ALA A 124 -17.98 -10.60 18.23
N SER A 125 -18.63 -11.01 17.13
CA SER A 125 -18.02 -11.09 15.80
C SER A 125 -17.50 -9.73 15.32
N LEU A 126 -18.25 -8.66 15.58
CA LEU A 126 -17.80 -7.31 15.24
C LEU A 126 -16.53 -6.93 16.00
N GLY A 127 -16.47 -7.24 17.30
CA GLY A 127 -15.29 -7.01 18.13
C GLY A 127 -14.07 -7.80 17.66
N THR A 128 -14.22 -9.10 17.42
CA THR A 128 -13.11 -9.97 16.98
C THR A 128 -12.64 -9.63 15.56
N ASN A 129 -13.56 -9.34 14.63
CA ASN A 129 -13.22 -8.87 13.28
C ASN A 129 -12.52 -7.51 13.32
N THR A 130 -12.98 -6.59 14.18
CA THR A 130 -12.31 -5.29 14.39
C THR A 130 -10.86 -5.51 14.79
N LEU A 131 -10.60 -6.34 15.81
CA LEU A 131 -9.25 -6.64 16.28
C LEU A 131 -8.39 -7.31 15.18
N THR A 132 -8.97 -8.22 14.40
CA THR A 132 -8.28 -8.92 13.31
C THR A 132 -7.81 -7.95 12.22
N TRP A 133 -8.71 -7.06 11.75
CA TRP A 133 -8.34 -6.06 10.74
C TRP A 133 -7.41 -4.98 11.29
N SER A 134 -7.65 -4.52 12.52
CA SER A 134 -6.79 -3.55 13.19
C SER A 134 -5.37 -4.06 13.34
N SER A 135 -5.18 -5.29 13.79
CA SER A 135 -3.85 -5.88 13.96
C SER A 135 -3.10 -6.07 12.65
N THR A 136 -3.79 -6.51 11.61
CA THR A 136 -3.24 -6.65 10.25
C THR A 136 -2.67 -5.31 9.75
N TYR A 137 -3.49 -4.25 9.80
CA TYR A 137 -3.08 -2.92 9.33
C TYR A 137 -2.04 -2.29 10.26
N LEU A 138 -2.14 -2.53 11.57
CA LEU A 138 -1.22 -1.98 12.57
C LEU A 138 0.22 -2.47 12.34
N SER A 139 0.42 -3.76 12.06
CA SER A 139 1.76 -4.33 11.87
C SER A 139 2.55 -3.70 10.71
N ILE A 140 1.87 -3.31 9.64
CA ILE A 140 2.46 -2.56 8.52
C ILE A 140 2.58 -1.07 8.88
N ALA A 141 1.51 -0.48 9.44
CA ALA A 141 1.45 0.94 9.78
C ALA A 141 2.53 1.37 10.79
N VAL A 142 2.83 0.52 11.77
CA VAL A 142 3.88 0.76 12.77
C VAL A 142 5.27 0.77 12.14
N GLY A 143 5.54 -0.19 11.24
CA GLY A 143 6.79 -0.22 10.48
C GLY A 143 6.97 1.05 9.64
N LEU A 144 5.94 1.45 8.89
CA LEU A 144 5.92 2.69 8.12
C LEU A 144 6.07 3.94 9.02
N THR A 145 5.43 3.97 10.19
CA THR A 145 5.55 5.07 11.17
C THR A 145 6.99 5.22 11.66
N LEU A 146 7.66 4.09 11.90
CA LEU A 146 9.04 4.06 12.37
C LEU A 146 10.02 4.48 11.27
N THR A 147 9.84 4.03 10.03
CA THR A 147 10.66 4.49 8.90
C THR A 147 10.43 5.97 8.64
N TYR A 148 9.19 6.45 8.70
CA TYR A 148 8.91 7.85 8.42
C TYR A 148 9.43 8.78 9.52
N SER A 149 9.27 8.41 10.80
CA SER A 149 9.78 9.24 11.91
C SER A 149 11.30 9.42 11.86
N VAL A 150 12.05 8.38 11.49
CA VAL A 150 13.53 8.43 11.49
C VAL A 150 14.11 8.82 10.13
N GLN A 151 13.54 8.36 9.02
CA GLN A 151 14.10 8.51 7.66
C GLN A 151 13.36 9.52 6.78
N ARG A 152 12.17 9.99 7.19
CA ARG A 152 11.40 11.07 6.55
C ARG A 152 10.97 10.82 5.09
N TYR A 153 10.63 9.59 4.71
CA TYR A 153 9.97 9.28 3.44
C TYR A 153 8.92 8.17 3.61
N GLY A 154 7.96 8.10 2.69
CA GLY A 154 6.98 7.01 2.61
C GLY A 154 7.61 5.75 2.01
N ASN A 155 7.75 4.67 2.80
CA ASN A 155 8.35 3.42 2.35
C ASN A 155 7.31 2.45 1.73
N PHE A 156 7.11 2.50 0.41
CA PHE A 156 6.18 1.59 -0.29
C PHE A 156 6.61 0.11 -0.25
N ALA A 157 7.87 -0.20 0.07
CA ALA A 157 8.33 -1.58 0.25
C ALA A 157 7.89 -2.20 1.59
N GLN A 158 7.26 -1.43 2.49
CA GLN A 158 6.96 -1.94 3.84
C GLN A 158 6.06 -3.18 3.83
N SER A 159 5.05 -3.22 2.97
CA SER A 159 4.18 -4.39 2.84
C SER A 159 4.91 -5.61 2.31
N GLU A 160 6.01 -5.44 1.58
CA GLU A 160 6.80 -6.57 1.10
C GLU A 160 7.60 -7.22 2.23
N PHE A 161 7.94 -6.50 3.30
CA PHE A 161 8.46 -7.14 4.52
C PHE A 161 7.40 -7.99 5.22
N PHE A 162 6.14 -7.53 5.19
CA PHE A 162 5.01 -8.33 5.65
C PHE A 162 4.84 -9.59 4.78
N MET A 163 4.90 -9.46 3.45
CA MET A 163 4.93 -10.60 2.52
C MET A 163 6.06 -11.58 2.83
N ILE A 164 7.30 -11.11 3.00
CA ILE A 164 8.45 -11.98 3.32
C ILE A 164 8.17 -12.71 4.62
N GLY A 165 7.56 -12.07 5.62
CA GLY A 165 7.12 -12.73 6.85
C GLY A 165 6.17 -13.92 6.61
N MET A 166 5.17 -13.73 5.73
CA MET A 166 4.24 -14.82 5.34
C MET A 166 4.99 -16.01 4.75
N TYR A 167 5.95 -15.74 3.86
CA TYR A 167 6.73 -16.77 3.18
C TYR A 167 7.87 -17.35 4.03
N VAL A 168 8.34 -16.66 5.07
CA VAL A 168 9.23 -17.24 6.08
C VAL A 168 8.51 -18.36 6.84
N GLY A 169 7.22 -18.18 7.16
CA GLY A 169 6.41 -19.25 7.76
C GLY A 169 6.36 -20.49 6.86
N VAL A 170 6.03 -20.30 5.57
CA VAL A 170 6.01 -21.39 4.57
C VAL A 170 7.39 -22.03 4.38
N ALA A 171 8.45 -21.22 4.32
CA ALA A 171 9.81 -21.72 4.18
C ALA A 171 10.22 -22.60 5.37
N LEU A 172 9.94 -22.16 6.60
CA LEU A 172 10.24 -22.92 7.83
C LEU A 172 9.42 -24.21 7.90
N MET A 173 8.15 -24.17 7.51
CA MET A 173 7.27 -25.35 7.42
C MET A 173 7.81 -26.43 6.49
N TRP A 174 8.54 -26.05 5.44
CA TRP A 174 9.16 -26.99 4.49
C TRP A 174 10.62 -27.35 4.80
N THR A 175 11.14 -26.96 5.97
CA THR A 175 12.49 -27.40 6.39
C THR A 175 12.46 -28.82 6.94
N ASP A 176 13.50 -29.62 6.66
CA ASP A 176 13.53 -31.05 6.99
C ASP A 176 13.30 -31.36 8.48
N TRP A 177 13.74 -30.47 9.36
CA TRP A 177 13.65 -30.61 10.81
C TRP A 177 12.34 -30.12 11.44
N LEU A 178 11.53 -29.31 10.74
CA LEU A 178 10.23 -28.82 11.24
C LEU A 178 9.04 -29.39 10.46
N PHE A 179 9.29 -29.93 9.27
CA PHE A 179 8.28 -30.51 8.40
C PHE A 179 7.41 -31.60 9.04
N PRO A 180 7.92 -32.51 9.90
CA PRO A 180 7.09 -33.52 10.54
C PRO A 180 5.88 -32.96 11.31
N LEU A 181 5.95 -31.71 11.80
CA LEU A 181 4.86 -31.07 12.55
C LEU A 181 3.64 -30.75 11.67
N ASN A 182 3.80 -30.58 10.37
CA ASN A 182 2.70 -30.22 9.46
C ASN A 182 2.06 -31.43 8.75
N GLU A 183 2.75 -32.58 8.68
CA GLU A 183 2.20 -33.77 8.00
C GLU A 183 1.31 -34.63 8.90
N ILE A 184 1.39 -34.46 10.21
CA ILE A 184 0.67 -35.33 11.15
C ILE A 184 -0.82 -34.98 11.16
N PRO A 185 -1.70 -36.00 11.15
CA PRO A 185 -3.14 -35.78 11.28
C PRO A 185 -3.50 -35.06 12.58
N SER A 186 -4.56 -34.25 12.55
CA SER A 186 -5.08 -33.53 13.73
C SER A 186 -5.39 -34.48 14.88
N ASP A 187 -4.88 -34.16 16.07
CA ASP A 187 -5.00 -34.96 17.29
C ASP A 187 -5.70 -34.22 18.45
N GLY A 188 -6.06 -32.95 18.25
CA GLY A 188 -6.77 -32.11 19.21
C GLY A 188 -5.88 -31.27 20.12
N HIS A 189 -4.55 -31.42 20.04
CA HIS A 189 -3.58 -30.61 20.78
C HIS A 189 -2.87 -29.63 19.86
N LEU A 190 -2.38 -28.51 20.40
CA LEU A 190 -1.66 -27.50 19.62
C LEU A 190 -0.14 -27.69 19.76
N SER A 191 0.57 -27.85 18.64
CA SER A 191 2.02 -27.62 18.60
C SER A 191 2.37 -26.14 18.47
N TRP A 192 3.34 -25.69 19.26
CA TRP A 192 3.85 -24.32 19.32
C TRP A 192 5.23 -24.16 18.69
N THR A 193 5.99 -25.25 18.51
CA THR A 193 7.39 -25.17 18.06
C THR A 193 7.52 -24.44 16.72
N LEU A 194 6.80 -24.89 15.69
CA LEU A 194 6.85 -24.25 14.37
C LEU A 194 6.29 -22.82 14.40
N PHE A 195 5.25 -22.57 15.19
CA PHE A 195 4.69 -21.22 15.37
C PHE A 195 5.71 -20.25 15.98
N LEU A 196 6.40 -20.62 17.06
CA LEU A 196 7.40 -19.79 17.73
C LEU A 196 8.64 -19.55 16.87
N TRP A 197 9.11 -20.58 16.17
CA TRP A 197 10.19 -20.44 15.19
C TRP A 197 9.81 -19.52 14.04
N MET A 198 8.56 -19.58 13.58
CA MET A 198 8.04 -18.64 12.60
C MET A 198 8.06 -17.21 13.15
N LEU A 199 7.61 -16.94 14.39
CA LEU A 199 7.65 -15.59 14.95
C LEU A 199 9.08 -15.03 15.02
N PHE A 200 10.02 -15.85 15.52
CA PHE A 200 11.41 -15.46 15.63
C PHE A 200 12.07 -15.28 14.26
N GLY A 201 11.92 -16.27 13.37
CA GLY A 201 12.44 -16.25 12.01
C GLY A 201 11.89 -15.07 11.22
N ALA A 202 10.58 -14.83 11.29
CA ALA A 202 9.93 -13.70 10.63
C ALA A 202 10.51 -12.37 11.12
N PHE A 203 10.71 -12.16 12.43
CA PHE A 203 11.31 -10.94 12.95
C PHE A 203 12.77 -10.75 12.48
N ILE A 204 13.59 -11.79 12.62
CA ILE A 204 15.04 -11.71 12.35
C ILE A 204 15.32 -11.61 10.86
N LEU A 205 14.73 -12.47 10.03
CA LEU A 205 15.02 -12.55 8.60
C LEU A 205 14.49 -11.33 7.86
N THR A 206 13.27 -10.88 8.18
CA THR A 206 12.75 -9.64 7.58
C THR A 206 13.49 -8.41 8.09
N GLY A 207 13.89 -8.38 9.36
CA GLY A 207 14.77 -7.35 9.91
C GLY A 207 16.10 -7.26 9.18
N ILE A 208 16.75 -8.41 8.93
CA ILE A 208 17.99 -8.48 8.13
C ILE A 208 17.74 -8.03 6.70
N ALA A 209 16.64 -8.47 6.06
CA ALA A 209 16.26 -8.00 4.74
C ALA A 209 16.11 -6.47 4.68
N GLY A 210 15.49 -5.87 5.71
CA GLY A 210 15.39 -4.41 5.87
C GLY A 210 16.75 -3.72 5.94
N VAL A 211 17.73 -4.30 6.65
CA VAL A 211 19.10 -3.77 6.71
C VAL A 211 19.82 -3.91 5.36
N ILE A 212 19.66 -5.05 4.68
CA ILE A 212 20.27 -5.30 3.37
C ILE A 212 19.79 -4.27 2.35
N ILE A 213 18.48 -4.03 2.29
CA ILE A 213 17.90 -3.04 1.38
C ILE A 213 18.37 -1.63 1.74
N ASP A 214 18.37 -1.30 3.03
CA ASP A 214 18.87 0.00 3.49
C ASP A 214 20.29 0.26 3.01
N ARG A 215 21.16 -0.76 3.09
CA ARG A 215 22.57 -0.67 2.67
C ARG A 215 22.75 -0.64 1.17
N LEU A 216 22.04 -1.51 0.43
CA LEU A 216 22.20 -1.63 -1.01
C LEU A 216 21.57 -0.46 -1.78
N VAL A 217 20.48 0.09 -1.24
CA VAL A 217 19.62 1.05 -1.92
C VAL A 217 19.60 2.39 -1.21
N TYR A 218 19.00 2.47 -0.02
CA TYR A 218 18.65 3.76 0.60
C TYR A 218 19.85 4.59 1.07
N LYS A 219 20.90 3.94 1.57
CA LYS A 219 22.16 4.60 1.96
C LYS A 219 22.72 5.45 0.82
N GLY A 220 22.75 4.89 -0.41
CA GLY A 220 23.27 5.60 -1.58
C GLY A 220 22.48 6.86 -1.93
N PHE A 221 21.16 6.86 -1.71
CA PHE A 221 20.31 8.05 -1.90
C PHE A 221 20.51 9.09 -0.79
N ARG A 222 20.66 8.64 0.47
CA ARG A 222 20.93 9.54 1.60
C ARG A 222 22.28 10.24 1.46
N ASP A 223 23.32 9.51 1.05
CA ASP A 223 24.67 10.05 0.85
C ASP A 223 24.69 11.16 -0.22
N ARG A 224 23.79 11.08 -1.21
CA ARG A 224 23.61 12.08 -2.27
C ARG A 224 22.63 13.21 -1.92
N LYS A 225 22.01 13.17 -0.73
CA LYS A 225 20.95 14.10 -0.30
C LYS A 225 19.75 14.12 -1.27
N ALA A 226 19.37 12.96 -1.79
CA ALA A 226 18.19 12.81 -2.63
C ALA A 226 16.93 13.30 -1.87
N SER A 227 15.95 13.85 -2.60
CA SER A 227 14.70 14.30 -1.99
C SER A 227 13.88 13.12 -1.45
N PRO A 228 13.00 13.34 -0.45
CA PRO A 228 12.08 12.32 0.05
C PRO A 228 11.25 11.66 -1.06
N ASP A 229 10.87 12.43 -2.08
CA ASP A 229 10.14 11.95 -3.26
C ASP A 229 10.92 10.88 -4.03
N VAL A 230 12.22 11.11 -4.28
CA VAL A 230 13.10 10.14 -4.95
C VAL A 230 13.25 8.88 -4.11
N MET A 231 13.40 9.02 -2.79
CA MET A 231 13.45 7.87 -1.88
C MET A 231 12.16 7.06 -1.89
N MET A 232 11.01 7.74 -1.94
CA MET A 232 9.70 7.11 -2.03
C MET A 232 9.53 6.34 -3.35
N ILE A 233 9.95 6.91 -4.48
CA ILE A 233 9.95 6.21 -5.78
C ILE A 233 10.93 5.02 -5.78
N ALA A 234 12.11 5.19 -5.18
CA ALA A 234 13.07 4.09 -5.05
C ALA A 234 12.49 2.93 -4.22
N SER A 235 11.74 3.24 -3.16
CA SER A 235 11.07 2.22 -2.33
C SER A 235 10.01 1.42 -3.09
N LEU A 236 9.35 2.04 -4.07
CA LEU A 236 8.45 1.35 -4.98
C LEU A 236 9.20 0.37 -5.88
N GLY A 237 10.36 0.77 -6.42
CA GLY A 237 11.24 -0.12 -7.19
C GLY A 237 11.71 -1.32 -6.36
N VAL A 238 12.12 -1.07 -5.11
CA VAL A 238 12.46 -2.14 -4.15
C VAL A 238 11.27 -3.07 -3.91
N ALA A 239 10.06 -2.53 -3.76
CA ALA A 239 8.87 -3.34 -3.54
C ALA A 239 8.65 -4.34 -4.69
N LEU A 240 8.82 -3.89 -5.94
CA LEU A 240 8.72 -4.75 -7.13
C LEU A 240 9.81 -5.81 -7.17
N VAL A 241 11.04 -5.47 -6.80
CA VAL A 241 12.15 -6.44 -6.70
C VAL A 241 11.82 -7.52 -5.68
N LEU A 242 11.43 -7.15 -4.45
CA LEU A 242 11.14 -8.13 -3.40
C LEU A 242 9.99 -9.05 -3.79
N ARG A 243 8.89 -8.46 -4.30
CA ARG A 243 7.74 -9.24 -4.74
C ARG A 243 8.09 -10.20 -5.87
N ALA A 244 8.87 -9.74 -6.85
CA ALA A 244 9.29 -10.57 -7.96
C ALA A 244 10.20 -11.71 -7.49
N LEU A 245 11.14 -11.45 -6.57
CA LEU A 245 11.98 -12.49 -5.98
C LEU A 245 11.15 -13.56 -5.24
N THR A 246 10.13 -13.14 -4.49
CA THR A 246 9.22 -14.08 -3.82
C THR A 246 8.37 -14.87 -4.81
N TYR A 247 7.88 -14.24 -5.88
CA TYR A 247 7.16 -14.93 -6.96
C TYR A 247 8.04 -15.93 -7.71
N LEU A 248 9.27 -15.56 -8.02
CA LEU A 248 10.25 -16.45 -8.65
C LEU A 248 10.55 -17.64 -7.72
N ARG A 249 10.63 -17.42 -6.41
CA ARG A 249 10.95 -18.48 -5.45
C ARG A 249 9.79 -19.42 -5.13
N PHE A 250 8.59 -18.90 -4.91
CA PHE A 250 7.44 -19.67 -4.38
C PHE A 250 6.32 -19.86 -5.40
N GLY A 251 6.47 -19.30 -6.60
CA GLY A 251 5.47 -19.37 -7.66
C GLY A 251 4.26 -18.44 -7.44
N GLY A 252 3.28 -18.58 -8.33
CA GLY A 252 2.01 -17.85 -8.28
C GLY A 252 0.86 -18.60 -7.62
N SER A 253 1.11 -19.80 -7.10
CA SER A 253 0.13 -20.61 -6.38
C SER A 253 -0.24 -19.95 -5.05
N THR A 254 -1.47 -20.20 -4.61
CA THR A 254 -1.89 -19.81 -3.26
C THR A 254 -1.22 -20.72 -2.25
N GLN A 255 -0.55 -20.14 -1.27
CA GLN A 255 0.08 -20.84 -0.16
C GLN A 255 -0.61 -20.49 1.14
N ARG A 256 -0.47 -21.33 2.17
CA ARG A 256 -0.88 -21.04 3.54
C ARG A 256 0.16 -21.59 4.48
N PHE A 257 0.47 -20.86 5.55
CA PHE A 257 1.33 -21.36 6.60
C PHE A 257 0.46 -22.13 7.60
N VAL A 258 0.81 -23.39 7.84
CA VAL A 258 0.12 -24.28 8.77
C VAL A 258 1.14 -24.73 9.80
N PRO A 259 1.10 -24.21 11.04
CA PRO A 259 2.02 -24.66 12.09
C PRO A 259 1.85 -26.14 12.43
N ASP A 260 0.60 -26.60 12.39
CA ASP A 260 0.14 -27.96 12.69
C ASP A 260 -1.35 -28.04 12.27
N ALA A 261 -1.86 -29.24 11.98
CA ALA A 261 -3.20 -29.47 11.44
C ALA A 261 -4.31 -28.97 12.39
N ASP A 262 -4.09 -29.04 13.70
CA ASP A 262 -5.06 -28.61 14.72
C ASP A 262 -5.34 -27.11 14.72
N TRP A 263 -4.38 -26.29 14.29
CA TRP A 263 -4.59 -24.85 14.10
C TRP A 263 -5.66 -24.53 13.04
N MET A 264 -5.91 -25.46 12.12
CA MET A 264 -6.85 -25.27 11.02
C MET A 264 -8.28 -25.70 11.35
N ARG A 265 -8.49 -26.37 12.49
CA ARG A 265 -9.78 -26.97 12.82
C ARG A 265 -10.75 -25.93 13.39
N GLY A 266 -11.94 -25.84 12.80
CA GLY A 266 -12.97 -24.89 13.26
C GLY A 266 -13.49 -25.15 14.68
N SER A 267 -13.34 -26.37 15.20
CA SER A 267 -13.70 -26.71 16.58
C SER A 267 -12.76 -26.10 17.62
N GLN A 268 -11.52 -25.76 17.22
CA GLN A 268 -10.53 -25.14 18.09
C GLN A 268 -10.73 -23.61 18.07
N SER A 269 -11.58 -23.12 18.96
CA SER A 269 -12.01 -21.73 18.97
C SER A 269 -12.25 -21.18 20.37
N PHE A 270 -12.14 -19.86 20.51
CA PHE A 270 -12.64 -19.17 21.70
C PHE A 270 -14.13 -18.90 21.53
N GLU A 271 -14.94 -19.39 22.46
CA GLU A 271 -16.38 -19.13 22.49
C GLU A 271 -16.65 -17.86 23.29
N PHE A 272 -17.23 -16.85 22.65
CA PHE A 272 -17.65 -15.62 23.31
C PHE A 272 -19.17 -15.54 23.37
N PRO A 273 -19.77 -15.24 24.53
CA PRO A 273 -21.20 -14.92 24.58
C PRO A 273 -21.45 -13.67 23.74
N THR A 274 -22.45 -13.72 22.87
CA THR A 274 -22.76 -12.64 21.94
C THR A 274 -24.21 -12.16 22.04
N VAL A 275 -24.43 -10.98 21.47
CA VAL A 275 -25.74 -10.39 21.25
C VAL A 275 -25.88 -10.12 19.77
N LEU A 276 -26.93 -10.67 19.16
CA LEU A 276 -27.27 -10.43 17.76
C LEU A 276 -28.24 -9.27 17.70
N THR A 277 -27.88 -8.23 16.95
CA THR A 277 -28.72 -7.04 16.73
C THR A 277 -29.15 -6.99 15.27
N ARG A 278 -30.46 -7.08 15.03
CA ARG A 278 -31.07 -6.99 13.71
C ARG A 278 -31.68 -5.61 13.54
N PHE A 279 -31.21 -4.90 12.51
CA PHE A 279 -31.76 -3.61 12.10
C PHE A 279 -32.65 -3.83 10.87
N ASN A 280 -33.95 -3.57 11.03
CA ASN A 280 -34.93 -3.65 9.94
C ASN A 280 -35.11 -2.24 9.36
N LEU A 281 -34.64 -2.05 8.13
CA LEU A 281 -34.60 -0.76 7.43
C LEU A 281 -35.65 -0.73 6.30
N GLY A 282 -36.14 0.46 5.95
CA GLY A 282 -37.14 0.65 4.90
C GLY A 282 -38.56 0.37 5.35
N LYS A 283 -39.36 -0.24 4.46
CA LYS A 283 -40.77 -0.59 4.72
C LYS A 283 -40.86 -1.67 5.80
N ARG A 284 -41.78 -1.49 6.75
CA ARG A 284 -41.95 -2.36 7.94
C ARG A 284 -43.40 -2.83 8.13
N ASP A 285 -44.26 -2.61 7.13
CA ASP A 285 -45.65 -3.03 7.16
C ASP A 285 -45.74 -4.50 6.74
N LEU A 286 -46.47 -5.31 7.50
CA LEU A 286 -46.77 -6.71 7.19
C LEU A 286 -48.00 -6.77 6.28
N GLU A 287 -48.05 -7.77 5.38
CA GLU A 287 -49.27 -8.06 4.64
C GLU A 287 -50.34 -8.65 5.60
N PRO A 288 -51.65 -8.46 5.32
CA PRO A 288 -52.69 -9.08 6.13
C PRO A 288 -52.52 -10.60 6.09
N ASP A 289 -52.39 -11.22 7.27
CA ASP A 289 -52.12 -12.65 7.52
C ASP A 289 -50.64 -13.08 7.64
N GLU A 290 -49.66 -12.17 7.48
CA GLU A 290 -48.25 -12.46 7.80
C GLU A 290 -47.91 -12.10 9.26
N VAL A 291 -47.21 -13.01 9.94
CA VAL A 291 -46.71 -12.82 11.31
C VAL A 291 -45.19 -12.74 11.28
N TYR A 292 -44.62 -11.69 11.90
CA TYR A 292 -43.17 -11.58 12.03
C TYR A 292 -42.69 -12.46 13.19
N THR A 293 -41.77 -13.37 12.90
CA THR A 293 -41.12 -14.21 13.91
C THR A 293 -39.72 -13.68 14.26
N SER A 294 -39.47 -13.43 15.54
CA SER A 294 -38.12 -13.09 16.04
C SER A 294 -37.20 -14.34 16.07
N ILE A 295 -35.88 -14.17 16.24
CA ILE A 295 -34.99 -15.31 16.53
C ILE A 295 -35.20 -15.83 17.97
N ASP A 296 -35.93 -15.09 18.81
CA ASP A 296 -36.42 -15.57 20.11
C ASP A 296 -37.76 -16.34 19.97
N CYS A 297 -38.21 -16.64 18.75
CA CYS A 297 -39.44 -17.36 18.44
C CYS A 297 -40.72 -16.73 19.02
N THR A 298 -40.69 -15.43 19.28
CA THR A 298 -41.89 -14.64 19.58
C THR A 298 -42.53 -14.16 18.29
N GLU A 299 -43.81 -14.43 18.15
CA GLU A 299 -44.66 -13.88 17.09
C GLU A 299 -45.04 -12.44 17.45
N LEU A 300 -44.73 -11.50 16.55
CA LEU A 300 -45.07 -10.09 16.70
C LEU A 300 -45.98 -9.63 15.55
N ASP A 301 -46.94 -8.77 15.90
CA ASP A 301 -47.89 -8.15 14.97
C ASP A 301 -47.28 -7.01 14.12
N SER A 302 -46.01 -6.65 14.34
CA SER A 302 -45.33 -5.60 13.57
C SER A 302 -43.81 -5.81 13.53
N ILE A 303 -43.16 -5.33 12.47
CA ILE A 303 -41.70 -5.44 12.31
C ILE A 303 -40.99 -4.34 13.13
N PRO A 304 -40.28 -4.66 14.23
CA PRO A 304 -39.57 -3.66 15.02
C PRO A 304 -38.38 -3.09 14.22
N ALA A 305 -38.03 -1.82 14.42
CA ALA A 305 -36.89 -1.20 13.74
C ALA A 305 -35.54 -1.83 14.17
N VAL A 306 -35.46 -2.23 15.45
CA VAL A 306 -34.31 -2.91 16.04
C VAL A 306 -34.82 -4.09 16.85
N ASP A 307 -34.27 -5.26 16.59
CA ASP A 307 -34.58 -6.52 17.27
C ASP A 307 -33.27 -7.05 17.89
N ILE A 308 -33.25 -7.28 19.21
CA ILE A 308 -32.05 -7.62 19.98
C ILE A 308 -32.24 -9.01 20.56
N ILE A 309 -31.34 -9.93 20.20
CA ILE A 309 -31.44 -11.35 20.49
C ILE A 309 -30.30 -11.74 21.40
N THR A 310 -30.63 -12.44 22.49
CA THR A 310 -29.65 -12.91 23.49
C THR A 310 -29.59 -14.43 23.64
N SER A 311 -30.61 -15.15 23.18
CA SER A 311 -30.71 -16.61 23.27
C SER A 311 -31.28 -17.22 21.99
N THR A 312 -31.19 -18.53 21.83
CA THR A 312 -31.91 -19.28 20.79
C THR A 312 -33.32 -19.63 21.27
N CYS A 313 -34.19 -20.06 20.37
CA CYS A 313 -35.52 -20.58 20.69
C CYS A 313 -35.52 -21.78 21.66
N GLU A 314 -34.39 -22.48 21.79
CA GLU A 314 -34.17 -23.57 22.75
C GLU A 314 -33.61 -23.08 24.11
N GLY A 315 -33.46 -21.77 24.30
CA GLY A 315 -32.94 -21.17 25.53
C GLY A 315 -31.42 -21.21 25.68
N ALA A 316 -30.66 -21.63 24.65
CA ALA A 316 -29.21 -21.61 24.68
C ALA A 316 -28.68 -20.18 24.45
N ALA A 317 -27.65 -19.77 25.19
CA ALA A 317 -27.00 -18.48 24.97
C ALA A 317 -26.33 -18.47 23.58
N GLN A 318 -26.50 -17.39 22.83
CA GLN A 318 -25.82 -17.20 21.55
C GLN A 318 -24.31 -17.05 21.79
N THR A 319 -23.50 -17.85 21.11
CA THR A 319 -22.04 -17.77 21.16
C THR A 319 -21.45 -17.57 19.78
N THR A 320 -20.40 -16.75 19.70
CA THR A 320 -19.61 -16.56 18.49
C THR A 320 -18.27 -17.26 18.67
N ASN A 321 -17.96 -18.16 17.75
CA ASN A 321 -16.71 -18.91 17.74
C ASN A 321 -15.62 -18.09 17.04
N TYR A 322 -14.54 -17.81 17.77
CA TYR A 322 -13.37 -17.15 17.23
C TYR A 322 -12.20 -18.14 17.15
N ALA A 323 -12.03 -18.73 15.97
CA ALA A 323 -11.03 -19.77 15.71
C ALA A 323 -9.61 -19.32 16.10
N TYR A 324 -8.81 -20.25 16.65
CA TYR A 324 -7.47 -19.96 17.16
C TYR A 324 -6.55 -19.38 16.08
N ASN A 325 -6.60 -19.89 14.85
CA ASN A 325 -5.83 -19.34 13.72
C ASN A 325 -6.02 -17.83 13.51
N ASN A 326 -7.23 -17.30 13.74
CA ASN A 326 -7.53 -15.87 13.64
C ASN A 326 -7.22 -15.12 14.94
N ALA A 327 -7.45 -15.75 16.09
CA ALA A 327 -7.32 -15.11 17.39
C ALA A 327 -5.88 -14.73 17.78
N PHE A 328 -4.89 -15.51 17.35
CA PHE A 328 -3.49 -15.21 17.67
C PHE A 328 -2.92 -14.02 16.89
N LEU A 329 -3.52 -13.64 15.76
CA LEU A 329 -3.10 -12.47 14.98
C LEU A 329 -3.15 -11.16 15.77
N PRO A 330 -4.28 -10.76 16.37
CA PRO A 330 -4.32 -9.56 17.19
C PRO A 330 -3.46 -9.66 18.45
N ILE A 331 -3.46 -10.81 19.13
CA ILE A 331 -2.70 -11.00 20.36
C ILE A 331 -1.21 -10.67 20.13
N VAL A 332 -0.60 -11.30 19.13
CA VAL A 332 0.83 -11.11 18.88
C VAL A 332 1.13 -9.77 18.22
N SER A 333 0.29 -9.29 17.30
CA SER A 333 0.51 -7.99 16.64
C SER A 333 0.45 -6.84 17.65
N PHE A 334 -0.55 -6.81 18.54
CA PHE A 334 -0.60 -5.76 19.57
C PHE A 334 0.54 -5.93 20.59
N ALA A 335 0.86 -7.16 21.01
CA ALA A 335 1.97 -7.41 21.94
C ALA A 335 3.32 -6.92 21.38
N THR A 336 3.64 -7.24 20.13
CA THR A 336 4.88 -6.77 19.46
C THR A 336 4.95 -5.25 19.36
N VAL A 337 3.83 -4.60 19.06
CA VAL A 337 3.75 -3.13 19.02
C VAL A 337 3.89 -2.49 20.40
N PHE A 338 3.30 -3.08 21.44
CA PHE A 338 3.49 -2.60 22.82
C PHE A 338 4.94 -2.77 23.30
N ILE A 339 5.58 -3.90 22.94
CA ILE A 339 7.01 -4.12 23.20
C ILE A 339 7.84 -3.05 22.46
N LEU A 340 7.56 -2.78 21.19
CA LEU A 340 8.21 -1.70 20.46
C LEU A 340 8.04 -0.35 21.16
N LEU A 341 6.81 -0.01 21.56
CA LEU A 341 6.51 1.25 22.24
C LEU A 341 7.32 1.36 23.55
N ALA A 342 7.45 0.28 24.31
CA ALA A 342 8.30 0.23 25.49
C ALA A 342 9.79 0.45 25.12
N ILE A 343 10.27 -0.19 24.04
CA ILE A 343 11.65 0.00 23.55
C ILE A 343 11.89 1.47 23.17
N LEU A 344 11.03 2.08 22.37
CA LEU A 344 11.21 3.45 21.88
C LEU A 344 11.11 4.52 22.99
N THR A 345 10.29 4.26 24.01
CA THR A 345 10.07 5.23 25.10
C THR A 345 11.06 5.07 26.25
N ARG A 346 11.47 3.84 26.59
CA ARG A 346 12.26 3.54 27.80
C ARG A 346 13.74 3.25 27.53
N THR A 347 14.15 2.90 26.31
CA THR A 347 15.55 2.49 26.05
C THR A 347 16.45 3.61 25.53
N ARG A 348 17.77 3.39 25.59
CA ARG A 348 18.78 4.28 24.98
C ARG A 348 18.65 4.34 23.45
N LEU A 349 18.28 3.23 22.82
CA LEU A 349 18.04 3.18 21.37
C LEU A 349 16.92 4.14 20.98
N GLY A 350 15.79 4.08 21.71
CA GLY A 350 14.65 4.97 21.47
C GLY A 350 14.96 6.46 21.68
N ARG A 351 15.83 6.81 22.63
CA ARG A 351 16.31 8.19 22.79
C ARG A 351 17.17 8.66 21.61
N ARG A 352 18.07 7.79 21.11
CA ARG A 352 18.89 8.09 19.93
C ARG A 352 18.04 8.23 18.67
N MET A 353 17.04 7.35 18.48
CA MET A 353 16.10 7.42 17.37
C MET A 353 15.32 8.74 17.35
N ARG A 354 14.81 9.19 18.50
CA ARG A 354 14.13 10.50 18.60
C ARG A 354 15.06 11.68 18.31
N ALA A 355 16.29 11.65 18.81
CA ALA A 355 17.27 12.69 18.51
C ALA A 355 17.58 12.77 17.00
N VAL A 356 17.75 11.62 16.33
CA VAL A 356 17.97 11.55 14.88
C VAL A 356 16.72 11.97 14.09
N ALA A 357 15.54 11.58 14.55
CA ALA A 357 14.25 11.97 13.97
C ALA A 357 14.05 13.49 14.01
N ASP A 358 14.44 14.15 15.11
CA ASP A 358 14.34 15.60 15.28
C ASP A 358 15.34 16.33 14.38
N ASN A 359 16.63 16.01 14.50
CA ASN A 359 17.66 16.56 13.62
C ASN A 359 18.87 15.60 13.51
N PRO A 360 19.07 14.95 12.34
CA PRO A 360 20.15 13.98 12.17
C PRO A 360 21.54 14.64 12.24
N GLU A 361 21.71 15.87 11.76
CA GLU A 361 23.00 16.57 11.76
C GLU A 361 23.42 16.97 13.19
N LEU A 362 22.48 17.48 14.01
CA LEU A 362 22.72 17.77 15.43
C LEU A 362 22.95 16.50 16.26
N ALA A 363 22.27 15.41 15.91
CA ALA A 363 22.51 14.11 16.54
C ALA A 363 23.93 13.59 16.23
N ALA A 364 24.37 13.75 14.97
CA ALA A 364 25.73 13.37 14.56
C ALA A 364 26.80 14.17 15.30
N SER A 365 26.62 15.49 15.44
CA SER A 365 27.56 16.34 16.20
C SER A 365 27.60 16.01 17.70
N SER A 366 26.50 15.45 18.23
CA SER A 366 26.42 14.92 19.60
C SER A 366 27.02 13.51 19.77
N GLY A 367 27.72 12.99 18.76
CA GLY A 367 28.37 11.66 18.79
C GLY A 367 27.43 10.48 18.56
N ILE A 368 26.19 10.71 18.10
CA ILE A 368 25.27 9.63 17.73
C ILE A 368 25.58 9.18 16.31
N ASN A 369 25.90 7.90 16.12
CA ASN A 369 26.08 7.32 14.79
C ASN A 369 24.71 7.19 14.09
N VAL A 370 24.38 8.18 13.25
CA VAL A 370 23.11 8.30 12.51
C VAL A 370 22.87 7.10 11.61
N GLU A 371 23.90 6.63 10.91
CA GLU A 371 23.79 5.46 10.02
C GLU A 371 23.41 4.19 10.78
N ARG A 372 23.95 3.98 11.98
CA ARG A 372 23.54 2.86 12.84
C ARG A 372 22.09 3.00 13.30
N VAL A 373 21.63 4.22 13.55
CA VAL A 373 20.22 4.47 13.93
C VAL A 373 19.28 4.19 12.75
N HIS A 374 19.65 4.59 11.53
CA HIS A 374 18.89 4.24 10.32
C HIS A 374 18.82 2.74 10.10
N MET A 375 19.95 2.01 10.19
CA MET A 375 19.94 0.54 10.08
C MET A 375 19.06 -0.13 11.13
N MET A 376 19.15 0.27 12.39
CA MET A 376 18.33 -0.31 13.46
C MET A 376 16.84 0.05 13.29
N SER A 377 16.56 1.21 12.72
CA SER A 377 15.21 1.60 12.35
C SER A 377 14.67 0.70 11.23
N SER A 378 15.44 0.48 10.16
CA SER A 378 15.07 -0.43 9.07
C SER A 378 14.88 -1.87 9.57
N PHE A 379 15.78 -2.37 10.45
CA PHE A 379 15.67 -3.69 11.06
C PHE A 379 14.37 -3.85 11.87
N LEU A 380 14.12 -2.92 12.79
CA LEU A 380 12.98 -3.01 13.72
C LEU A 380 11.64 -2.82 13.00
N SER A 381 11.61 -1.93 12.01
CA SER A 381 10.45 -1.70 11.15
C SER A 381 10.11 -2.95 10.33
N ALA A 382 11.08 -3.47 9.56
CA ALA A 382 10.86 -4.65 8.73
C ALA A 382 10.51 -5.88 9.58
N GLY A 383 11.21 -6.06 10.71
CA GLY A 383 10.99 -7.15 11.66
C GLY A 383 9.55 -7.23 12.18
N ILE A 384 8.97 -6.10 12.60
CA ILE A 384 7.60 -6.08 13.13
C ILE A 384 6.57 -6.34 12.03
N SER A 385 6.75 -5.77 10.84
CA SER A 385 5.90 -6.09 9.70
C SER A 385 6.02 -7.56 9.30
N GLY A 386 7.22 -8.14 9.36
CA GLY A 386 7.47 -9.56 9.15
C GLY A 386 6.73 -10.46 10.14
N VAL A 387 6.78 -10.15 11.44
CA VAL A 387 6.01 -10.91 12.45
C VAL A 387 4.51 -10.85 12.17
N GLY A 388 3.98 -9.66 11.86
CA GLY A 388 2.57 -9.51 11.46
C GLY A 388 2.23 -10.38 10.25
N GLY A 389 3.12 -10.42 9.25
CA GLY A 389 2.97 -11.24 8.05
C GLY A 389 2.99 -12.74 8.35
N GLY A 390 3.98 -13.22 9.10
CA GLY A 390 4.10 -14.65 9.42
C GLY A 390 2.85 -15.22 10.09
N ILE A 391 2.24 -14.46 11.00
CA ILE A 391 1.01 -14.87 11.69
C ILE A 391 -0.21 -14.71 10.79
N PHE A 392 -0.28 -13.62 10.01
CA PHE A 392 -1.34 -13.44 9.03
C PHE A 392 -1.37 -14.58 8.00
N GLY A 393 -0.22 -15.16 7.67
CA GLY A 393 -0.10 -16.35 6.82
C GLY A 393 -0.84 -17.60 7.32
N ILE A 394 -1.22 -17.65 8.61
CA ILE A 394 -2.04 -18.72 9.20
C ILE A 394 -3.52 -18.51 8.88
N THR A 395 -3.97 -17.26 8.74
CA THR A 395 -5.40 -16.91 8.69
C THR A 395 -6.06 -17.22 7.35
N LEU A 396 -5.34 -17.06 6.24
CA LEU A 396 -5.90 -17.17 4.89
C LEU A 396 -4.87 -17.66 3.87
N LEU A 397 -5.37 -18.14 2.74
CA LEU A 397 -4.53 -18.47 1.58
C LEU A 397 -4.03 -17.19 0.91
N PHE A 398 -2.74 -17.13 0.63
CA PHE A 398 -2.09 -15.93 0.12
C PHE A 398 -1.22 -16.18 -1.10
N LYS A 399 -0.96 -15.09 -1.82
CA LYS A 399 0.00 -14.99 -2.91
C LYS A 399 0.97 -13.84 -2.62
N PRO A 400 2.10 -13.71 -3.32
CA PRO A 400 3.04 -12.61 -3.07
C PRO A 400 2.40 -11.22 -3.20
N ILE A 401 1.43 -11.02 -4.11
CA ILE A 401 0.70 -9.75 -4.23
C ILE A 401 -0.23 -9.41 -3.05
N THR A 402 -0.61 -10.38 -2.21
CA THR A 402 -1.60 -10.21 -1.13
C THR A 402 -1.19 -9.12 -0.14
N ALA A 403 0.10 -8.98 0.19
CA ALA A 403 0.52 -7.97 1.15
C ALA A 403 0.38 -6.53 0.61
N PHE A 404 0.52 -6.33 -0.70
CA PHE A 404 0.41 -5.00 -1.30
C PHE A 404 -0.99 -4.40 -1.18
N SER A 405 -2.05 -5.22 -1.23
CA SER A 405 -3.42 -4.71 -1.00
C SER A 405 -3.64 -4.26 0.45
N LEU A 406 -2.85 -4.75 1.40
CA LEU A 406 -2.88 -4.32 2.81
C LEU A 406 -2.07 -3.04 3.05
N LEU A 407 -1.23 -2.62 2.10
CA LEU A 407 -0.40 -1.42 2.23
C LEU A 407 -1.25 -0.15 2.29
N LEU A 408 -2.24 -0.02 1.40
CA LEU A 408 -3.03 1.20 1.28
C LEU A 408 -3.93 1.45 2.51
N PRO A 409 -4.65 0.45 3.07
CA PRO A 409 -5.37 0.64 4.34
C PRO A 409 -4.42 0.94 5.50
N SER A 410 -3.18 0.43 5.45
CA SER A 410 -2.17 0.75 6.46
C SER A 410 -1.69 2.20 6.36
N PHE A 411 -1.64 2.79 5.16
CA PHE A 411 -1.45 4.23 5.02
C PHE A 411 -2.63 5.02 5.60
N ALA A 412 -3.87 4.52 5.51
CA ALA A 412 -5.02 5.13 6.20
C ALA A 412 -4.76 5.29 7.70
N VAL A 413 -4.24 4.22 8.31
CA VAL A 413 -3.92 4.19 9.73
C VAL A 413 -2.87 5.24 10.10
N ILE A 414 -1.80 5.39 9.32
CA ILE A 414 -0.71 6.33 9.65
C ILE A 414 -1.16 7.77 9.45
N VAL A 415 -1.87 8.01 8.34
CA VAL A 415 -2.37 9.34 8.01
C VAL A 415 -3.37 9.81 9.08
N LEU A 416 -4.30 8.93 9.47
CA LEU A 416 -5.23 9.18 10.56
C LEU A 416 -4.52 9.32 11.91
N GLY A 417 -3.55 8.45 12.17
CA GLY A 417 -2.76 8.41 13.41
C GLY A 417 -1.73 9.55 13.53
N THR A 418 -1.62 10.41 12.53
CA THR A 418 -0.52 11.38 12.33
C THR A 418 0.80 10.68 12.07
N ILE A 419 1.44 11.06 10.96
CA ILE A 419 2.69 10.43 10.54
C ILE A 419 3.78 10.58 11.61
N GLY A 420 4.40 9.46 11.98
CA GLY A 420 5.47 9.41 12.98
C GLY A 420 5.00 9.23 14.43
N SER A 421 3.69 9.20 14.69
CA SER A 421 3.14 8.95 16.03
C SER A 421 2.72 7.50 16.21
N LEU A 422 3.52 6.72 16.94
CA LEU A 422 3.21 5.31 17.22
C LEU A 422 1.89 5.13 18.01
N PRO A 423 1.60 5.90 19.08
CA PRO A 423 0.31 5.79 19.79
C PRO A 423 -0.89 6.20 18.93
N GLY A 424 -0.71 7.20 18.05
CA GLY A 424 -1.74 7.60 17.11
C GLY A 424 -2.05 6.51 16.09
N ALA A 425 -1.04 5.79 15.59
CA ALA A 425 -1.22 4.64 14.72
C ALA A 425 -2.03 3.50 15.39
N ILE A 426 -1.82 3.23 16.69
CA ILE A 426 -2.60 2.22 17.43
C ILE A 426 -4.09 2.60 17.46
N ALA A 427 -4.41 3.84 17.84
CA ALA A 427 -5.79 4.31 17.89
C ALA A 427 -6.44 4.32 16.50
N ALA A 428 -5.70 4.79 15.49
CA ALA A 428 -6.17 4.81 14.11
C ALA A 428 -6.42 3.40 13.55
N ALA A 429 -5.59 2.41 13.88
CA ALA A 429 -5.79 1.03 13.44
C ALA A 429 -7.09 0.44 14.00
N ILE A 430 -7.44 0.74 15.25
CA ILE A 430 -8.72 0.34 15.86
C ILE A 430 -9.89 0.98 15.12
N ILE A 431 -9.82 2.28 14.84
CA ILE A 431 -10.89 2.99 14.11
C ILE A 431 -11.05 2.42 12.69
N ILE A 432 -9.97 2.27 11.94
CA ILE A 432 -10.01 1.76 10.57
C ILE A 432 -10.43 0.29 10.52
N GLY A 433 -9.98 -0.53 11.48
CA GLY A 433 -10.42 -1.93 11.60
C GLY A 433 -11.90 -2.05 11.96
N PHE A 434 -12.42 -1.17 12.84
CA PHE A 434 -13.83 -1.12 13.17
C PHE A 434 -14.68 -0.76 11.95
N VAL A 435 -14.27 0.25 11.19
CA VAL A 435 -14.91 0.60 9.92
C VAL A 435 -14.95 -0.59 8.97
N ARG A 436 -13.80 -1.25 8.74
CA ARG A 436 -13.68 -2.45 7.89
C ARG A 436 -14.58 -3.61 8.36
N ALA A 437 -14.75 -3.77 9.67
CA ALA A 437 -15.56 -4.82 10.26
C ALA A 437 -17.08 -4.53 10.19
N VAL A 438 -17.50 -3.28 10.44
CA VAL A 438 -18.91 -2.85 10.38
C VAL A 438 -19.43 -2.84 8.94
N SER A 439 -18.60 -2.42 7.99
CA SER A 439 -19.06 -2.23 6.61
C SER A 439 -19.50 -3.52 5.92
N GLY A 440 -18.91 -4.67 6.26
CA GLY A 440 -19.27 -5.96 5.68
C GLY A 440 -20.75 -6.31 5.89
N PRO A 441 -21.20 -6.48 7.14
CA PRO A 441 -22.60 -6.80 7.43
C PRO A 441 -23.60 -5.77 6.90
N VAL A 442 -23.27 -4.47 6.95
CA VAL A 442 -24.13 -3.40 6.41
C VAL A 442 -24.29 -3.52 4.90
N LEU A 443 -23.19 -3.69 4.17
CA LEU A 443 -23.22 -3.80 2.71
C LEU A 443 -23.85 -5.11 2.22
N ILE A 444 -23.69 -6.21 2.96
CA ILE A 444 -24.36 -7.49 2.66
C ILE A 444 -25.87 -7.35 2.88
N GLY A 445 -26.29 -6.79 4.02
CA GLY A 445 -27.71 -6.66 4.36
C GLY A 445 -28.51 -5.78 3.39
N ILE A 446 -27.86 -4.75 2.82
CA ILE A 446 -28.50 -3.79 1.91
C ILE A 446 -28.30 -4.17 0.43
N GLY A 447 -27.21 -4.84 0.10
CA GLY A 447 -26.88 -5.19 -1.29
C GLY A 447 -27.93 -6.10 -1.93
N ASN A 448 -28.37 -7.15 -1.25
CA ASN A 448 -29.32 -8.12 -1.83
C ASN A 448 -30.71 -7.52 -2.13
N PRO A 449 -31.36 -6.77 -1.21
CA PRO A 449 -32.67 -6.16 -1.48
C PRO A 449 -32.68 -5.17 -2.65
N ILE A 450 -31.56 -4.48 -2.90
CA ILE A 450 -31.44 -3.51 -4.01
C ILE A 450 -31.01 -4.21 -5.32
N GLY A 451 -30.91 -5.55 -5.34
CA GLY A 451 -30.47 -6.30 -6.52
C GLY A 451 -28.96 -6.18 -6.81
N ARG A 452 -28.16 -5.81 -5.80
CA ARG A 452 -26.72 -5.52 -5.91
C ARG A 452 -25.89 -6.38 -4.96
N SER A 453 -25.89 -7.70 -5.17
CA SER A 453 -25.13 -8.67 -4.36
C SER A 453 -23.60 -8.40 -4.33
N GLY A 454 -23.07 -7.72 -5.35
CA GLY A 454 -21.66 -7.31 -5.44
C GLY A 454 -21.22 -6.22 -4.44
N TYR A 455 -22.16 -5.58 -3.72
CA TYR A 455 -21.85 -4.49 -2.77
C TYR A 455 -20.99 -4.95 -1.58
N SER A 456 -21.03 -6.23 -1.24
CA SER A 456 -20.15 -6.81 -0.22
C SER A 456 -18.65 -6.56 -0.51
N ALA A 457 -18.25 -6.49 -1.78
CA ALA A 457 -16.86 -6.18 -2.17
C ALA A 457 -16.46 -4.73 -1.82
N LEU A 458 -17.42 -3.80 -1.71
CA LEU A 458 -17.15 -2.41 -1.34
C LEU A 458 -16.70 -2.26 0.12
N ALA A 459 -16.83 -3.30 0.95
CA ALA A 459 -16.28 -3.32 2.30
C ALA A 459 -14.74 -3.20 2.34
N GLU A 460 -14.05 -3.37 1.20
CA GLU A 460 -12.62 -3.09 1.04
C GLU A 460 -12.33 -1.61 0.75
N VAL A 461 -13.32 -0.86 0.25
CA VAL A 461 -13.19 0.55 -0.15
C VAL A 461 -13.29 1.49 1.06
N MET A 462 -13.97 1.04 2.11
CA MET A 462 -14.38 1.89 3.24
C MET A 462 -13.21 2.53 3.99
N PRO A 463 -12.08 1.84 4.26
CA PRO A 463 -10.89 2.50 4.80
C PRO A 463 -10.45 3.71 3.97
N TYR A 464 -10.44 3.60 2.64
CA TYR A 464 -10.01 4.67 1.73
C TYR A 464 -10.98 5.84 1.69
N ALA A 465 -12.28 5.56 1.60
CA ALA A 465 -13.31 6.60 1.64
C ALA A 465 -13.18 7.44 2.94
N ILE A 466 -12.88 6.76 4.06
CA ILE A 466 -12.64 7.42 5.33
C ILE A 466 -11.28 8.14 5.40
N ILE A 467 -10.19 7.67 4.75
CA ILE A 467 -8.95 8.48 4.56
C ILE A 467 -9.34 9.85 4.03
N ILE A 468 -10.06 9.83 2.91
CA ILE A 468 -10.36 11.02 2.13
C ILE A 468 -11.28 11.93 2.95
N ALA A 469 -12.37 11.38 3.49
CA ALA A 469 -13.30 12.14 4.32
C ALA A 469 -12.60 12.76 5.54
N ILE A 470 -11.73 12.03 6.23
CA ILE A 470 -11.04 12.57 7.41
C ILE A 470 -9.97 13.58 7.01
N LEU A 471 -9.17 13.36 5.97
CA LEU A 471 -8.19 14.36 5.54
C LEU A 471 -8.82 15.69 5.11
N LEU A 472 -10.04 15.64 4.57
CA LEU A 472 -10.85 16.83 4.28
C LEU A 472 -11.28 17.59 5.53
N ILE A 473 -11.40 16.91 6.66
CA ILE A 473 -11.85 17.45 7.95
C ILE A 473 -10.64 17.83 8.82
N VAL A 474 -9.75 16.87 9.10
CA VAL A 474 -8.56 16.95 9.95
C VAL A 474 -7.31 16.55 9.15
N PRO A 475 -6.71 17.48 8.37
CA PRO A 475 -5.59 17.18 7.47
C PRO A 475 -4.30 16.74 8.18
N LYS A 476 -4.15 17.04 9.47
CA LYS A 476 -3.00 16.65 10.29
C LYS A 476 -3.19 15.32 11.04
N GLY A 477 -4.34 14.67 10.88
CA GLY A 477 -4.71 13.47 11.63
C GLY A 477 -5.10 13.73 13.09
N ILE A 478 -5.57 12.69 13.76
CA ILE A 478 -6.04 12.72 15.15
C ILE A 478 -4.85 12.79 16.14
N GLY A 479 -3.69 12.24 15.78
CA GLY A 479 -2.49 12.27 16.62
C GLY A 479 -2.03 13.69 16.97
N ASP A 480 -2.03 14.61 16.01
CA ASP A 480 -1.71 16.03 16.20
C ASP A 480 -2.72 16.74 17.12
N ALA A 481 -3.99 16.34 17.07
CA ALA A 481 -4.99 16.82 18.03
C ALA A 481 -4.71 16.31 19.45
N TYR A 482 -4.33 15.02 19.58
CA TYR A 482 -3.94 14.44 20.87
C TYR A 482 -2.69 15.11 21.45
N ASP A 483 -1.67 15.37 20.63
CA ASP A 483 -0.44 16.03 21.08
C ASP A 483 -0.67 17.47 21.54
N ARG A 484 -1.49 18.24 20.81
CA ARG A 484 -1.93 19.57 21.27
C ARG A 484 -2.71 19.48 22.57
N TRP A 485 -3.70 18.60 22.65
CA TRP A 485 -4.48 18.35 23.87
C TRP A 485 -3.64 17.79 25.03
N LYS A 486 -2.46 17.20 24.76
CA LYS A 486 -1.47 16.80 25.77
C LYS A 486 -0.63 17.98 26.22
N ILE A 487 -0.12 18.79 25.30
CA ILE A 487 0.68 20.00 25.59
C ILE A 487 -0.15 20.99 26.41
N GLU A 488 -1.39 21.26 25.99
CA GLU A 488 -2.34 22.14 26.68
C GLU A 488 -2.59 21.67 28.11
N ARG A 489 -2.94 20.39 28.26
CA ARG A 489 -3.19 19.76 29.57
C ARG A 489 -1.95 19.71 30.45
N LEU A 490 -0.74 19.64 29.88
CA LEU A 490 0.51 19.77 30.64
C LEU A 490 0.78 21.23 31.04
N ARG A 491 0.50 22.19 30.15
CA ARG A 491 0.62 23.63 30.42
C ARG A 491 -0.35 24.08 31.52
N ASP A 492 -1.61 23.66 31.46
CA ASP A 492 -2.61 23.98 32.48
C ASP A 492 -2.31 23.26 33.80
N ARG A 493 -1.78 22.02 33.74
CA ARG A 493 -1.26 21.34 34.92
C ARG A 493 -0.04 22.04 35.52
N ALA A 494 0.84 22.63 34.71
CA ALA A 494 1.98 23.40 35.19
C ALA A 494 1.55 24.73 35.85
N LYS A 495 0.42 25.32 35.42
CA LYS A 495 -0.20 26.48 36.06
C LYS A 495 -0.92 26.13 37.38
N SER A 496 -1.32 24.87 37.57
CA SER A 496 -2.02 24.40 38.78
C SER A 496 -1.07 24.27 39.98
N THR A 497 -1.18 25.19 40.93
CA THR A 497 -0.37 25.25 42.17
C THR A 497 -0.87 24.35 43.31
N LYS A 498 -2.03 23.69 43.17
CA LYS A 498 -2.59 22.83 44.24
C LYS A 498 -1.78 21.54 44.42
N PRO A 499 -1.18 21.26 45.60
CA PRO A 499 -0.53 19.98 45.86
C PRO A 499 -1.56 18.84 45.88
N PRO A 500 -1.19 17.62 45.45
CA PRO A 500 -2.08 16.46 45.52
C PRO A 500 -2.39 16.09 46.98
N ASP A 501 -3.64 15.76 47.28
CA ASP A 501 -4.06 15.34 48.62
C ASP A 501 -3.37 14.02 49.02
N HIS A 502 -2.63 14.05 50.13
CA HIS A 502 -1.89 12.90 50.65
C HIS A 502 -2.80 11.79 51.19
N ARG A 503 -3.94 12.14 51.79
CA ARG A 503 -4.89 11.14 52.32
C ARG A 503 -5.51 10.35 51.18
N LEU A 504 -6.02 11.06 50.17
CA LEU A 504 -6.57 10.45 48.97
C LEU A 504 -5.51 9.67 48.17
N SER A 505 -4.26 10.16 48.12
CA SER A 505 -3.16 9.40 47.49
C SER A 505 -2.90 8.07 48.19
N ALA A 506 -2.88 8.06 49.52
CA ALA A 506 -2.59 6.86 50.28
C ALA A 506 -3.75 5.85 50.28
N THR A 507 -5.00 6.32 50.32
CA THR A 507 -6.16 5.42 50.14
C THR A 507 -6.18 4.80 48.75
N LEU A 508 -5.86 5.58 47.70
CA LEU A 508 -5.70 5.05 46.34
C LEU A 508 -4.54 4.06 46.24
N GLY A 509 -3.46 4.24 46.99
CA GLY A 509 -2.33 3.31 46.97
C GLY A 509 -2.59 2.03 47.76
N ALA A 510 -3.41 2.09 48.82
CA ALA A 510 -3.86 0.91 49.55
C ALA A 510 -4.86 0.07 48.74
N LEU A 511 -5.88 0.70 48.13
CA LEU A 511 -6.93 -0.02 47.39
C LEU A 511 -6.53 -0.36 45.94
N LEU A 512 -5.88 0.58 45.25
CA LEU A 512 -5.59 0.51 43.81
C LEU A 512 -4.08 0.68 43.54
N GLY A 513 -3.25 0.31 44.52
CA GLY A 513 -1.79 0.29 44.42
C GLY A 513 -1.23 -0.46 43.21
N PRO A 514 -1.68 -1.68 42.89
CA PRO A 514 -1.15 -2.46 41.77
C PRO A 514 -1.45 -1.81 40.41
N LEU A 515 -2.52 -1.01 40.33
CA LEU A 515 -2.86 -0.19 39.17
C LEU A 515 -2.05 1.11 39.10
N GLY A 516 -1.23 1.42 40.11
CA GLY A 516 -0.45 2.66 40.19
C GLY A 516 -1.27 3.92 40.46
N ALA A 517 -2.48 3.80 41.00
CA ALA A 517 -3.41 4.91 41.16
C ALA A 517 -2.84 6.06 42.03
N HIS A 518 -2.13 5.74 43.12
CA HIS A 518 -1.49 6.75 43.97
C HIS A 518 -0.41 7.52 43.23
N HIS A 519 0.37 6.86 42.37
CA HIS A 519 1.37 7.51 41.54
C HIS A 519 0.75 8.43 40.48
N PHE A 520 -0.37 8.04 39.87
CA PHE A 520 -1.09 8.90 38.94
C PHE A 520 -1.61 10.16 39.65
N HIS A 521 -2.22 10.00 40.84
CA HIS A 521 -2.70 11.11 41.64
C HIS A 521 -1.56 12.04 42.12
N GLN A 522 -0.41 11.46 42.52
CA GLN A 522 0.80 12.21 42.89
C GLN A 522 1.57 12.82 41.71
N ARG A 523 0.99 12.84 40.50
CA ARG A 523 1.62 13.39 39.30
C ARG A 523 2.93 12.67 38.90
N ARG A 524 3.12 11.42 39.35
CA ARG A 524 4.25 10.54 39.00
C ARG A 524 3.83 9.46 38.01
N ALA A 525 3.29 9.89 36.87
CA ALA A 525 2.76 8.98 35.85
C ALA A 525 3.76 7.91 35.40
N GLY A 526 5.06 8.24 35.32
CA GLY A 526 6.10 7.28 34.94
C GLY A 526 6.17 6.04 35.86
N ARG A 527 5.95 6.23 37.17
CA ARG A 527 5.82 5.12 38.13
C ARG A 527 4.48 4.43 38.01
N GLY A 528 3.39 5.19 37.99
CA GLY A 528 2.04 4.62 37.90
C GLY A 528 1.89 3.70 36.68
N PHE A 529 2.45 4.09 35.54
CA PHE A 529 2.51 3.23 34.36
C PHE A 529 3.42 2.01 34.55
N SER A 530 4.55 2.13 35.25
CA SER A 530 5.43 0.98 35.49
C SER A 530 4.81 -0.04 36.44
N THR A 531 4.12 0.39 37.50
CA THR A 531 3.40 -0.52 38.41
C THR A 531 2.23 -1.18 37.69
N LEU A 532 1.44 -0.40 36.92
CA LEU A 532 0.36 -0.92 36.10
C LEU A 532 0.88 -1.96 35.10
N LEU A 533 1.96 -1.64 34.38
CA LEU A 533 2.54 -2.52 33.37
C LEU A 533 3.06 -3.81 33.98
N ILE A 534 3.76 -3.77 35.10
CA ILE A 534 4.27 -4.97 35.78
C ILE A 534 3.10 -5.88 36.21
N THR A 535 2.08 -5.30 36.85
CA THR A 535 0.91 -6.04 37.33
C THR A 535 0.12 -6.66 36.18
N SER A 536 -0.18 -5.88 35.14
CA SER A 536 -0.92 -6.36 33.97
C SER A 536 -0.10 -7.40 33.18
N SER A 537 1.21 -7.18 32.98
CA SER A 537 2.06 -8.17 32.30
C SER A 537 2.12 -9.48 33.06
N ALA A 538 2.17 -9.49 34.40
CA ALA A 538 2.14 -10.72 35.18
C ALA A 538 0.83 -11.51 34.97
N PHE A 539 -0.33 -10.83 34.94
CA PHE A 539 -1.62 -11.44 34.61
C PHE A 539 -1.63 -12.08 33.23
N PHE A 540 -1.29 -11.29 32.20
CA PHE A 540 -1.35 -11.78 30.83
C PHE A 540 -0.34 -12.89 30.54
N ILE A 541 0.88 -12.79 31.09
CA ILE A 541 1.90 -13.84 30.94
C ILE A 541 1.40 -15.12 31.62
N GLY A 542 0.93 -15.07 32.86
CA GLY A 542 0.44 -16.26 33.57
C GLY A 542 -0.75 -16.92 32.88
N LYS A 543 -1.71 -16.12 32.38
CA LYS A 543 -2.84 -16.65 31.60
C LYS A 543 -2.41 -17.25 30.26
N ALA A 544 -1.46 -16.62 29.56
CA ALA A 544 -0.93 -17.16 28.31
C ALA A 544 -0.19 -18.48 28.53
N THR A 545 0.66 -18.58 29.55
CA THR A 545 1.40 -19.81 29.84
C THR A 545 0.50 -20.94 30.32
N SER A 546 -0.55 -20.64 31.09
CA SER A 546 -1.58 -21.63 31.46
C SER A 546 -2.31 -22.11 30.22
N PHE A 547 -2.79 -21.20 29.35
CA PHE A 547 -3.48 -21.57 28.12
C PHE A 547 -2.63 -22.51 27.25
N ILE A 548 -1.36 -22.14 27.02
CA ILE A 548 -0.42 -22.95 26.23
C ILE A 548 -0.29 -24.34 26.84
N ARG A 549 -0.05 -24.46 28.16
CA ARG A 549 0.03 -25.77 28.83
C ARG A 549 -1.25 -26.59 28.69
N ASP A 550 -2.41 -25.98 28.94
CA ASP A 550 -3.68 -26.68 29.03
C ASP A 550 -4.20 -27.16 27.65
N HIS A 551 -3.77 -26.50 26.56
CA HIS A 551 -4.12 -26.86 25.16
C HIS A 551 -2.96 -27.53 24.41
N SER A 552 -1.90 -27.92 25.13
CA SER A 552 -0.82 -28.76 24.60
C SER A 552 -0.98 -30.19 25.11
N TYR A 553 -0.07 -31.08 24.72
CA TYR A 553 -0.08 -32.47 25.14
C TYR A 553 0.02 -32.63 26.67
N PRO A 554 -0.82 -33.50 27.28
CA PRO A 554 -0.73 -33.83 28.70
C PRO A 554 0.57 -34.60 29.01
N SER A 555 1.04 -34.55 30.26
CA SER A 555 2.34 -35.10 30.65
C SER A 555 2.39 -36.64 30.63
N GLY A 556 2.73 -37.20 29.47
CA GLY A 556 2.88 -38.63 29.22
C GLY A 556 3.59 -38.91 27.89
N SER A 557 3.89 -40.17 27.61
CA SER A 557 4.54 -40.59 26.36
C SER A 557 3.58 -40.47 25.16
N VAL A 558 3.80 -39.48 24.31
CA VAL A 558 3.00 -39.25 23.10
C VAL A 558 3.41 -40.26 22.03
N VAL A 559 2.42 -40.97 21.47
CA VAL A 559 2.62 -41.94 20.39
C VAL A 559 2.04 -41.34 19.11
N ALA A 560 2.83 -41.27 18.04
CA ALA A 560 2.38 -40.79 16.74
C ALA A 560 1.32 -41.75 16.15
N PRO A 561 0.38 -41.27 15.32
CA PRO A 561 -0.62 -42.13 14.67
C PRO A 561 0.03 -43.22 13.81
N ASP A 562 -0.50 -44.45 13.85
CA ASP A 562 0.00 -45.61 13.10
C ASP A 562 0.00 -45.41 11.56
N SER A 563 -0.68 -44.38 11.06
CA SER A 563 -0.77 -44.04 9.63
C SER A 563 0.45 -43.28 9.09
N VAL A 564 1.40 -42.90 9.93
CA VAL A 564 2.55 -42.05 9.57
C VAL A 564 3.82 -42.90 9.42
N ASP A 565 4.69 -42.55 8.47
CA ASP A 565 5.99 -43.21 8.28
C ASP A 565 6.80 -43.22 9.60
N PRO A 566 7.29 -44.37 10.08
CA PRO A 566 8.07 -44.48 11.32
C PRO A 566 9.23 -43.49 11.44
N GLY A 567 9.87 -43.13 10.32
CA GLY A 567 10.96 -42.13 10.32
C GLY A 567 10.48 -40.73 10.71
N ILE A 568 9.32 -40.31 10.19
CA ILE A 568 8.70 -39.01 10.46
C ILE A 568 8.13 -38.98 11.88
N ALA A 569 7.50 -40.08 12.30
CA ALA A 569 6.97 -40.26 13.65
C ALA A 569 8.05 -40.11 14.73
N ALA A 570 9.24 -40.69 14.54
CA ALA A 570 10.33 -40.61 15.50
C ALA A 570 10.89 -39.18 15.63
N GLN A 571 11.07 -38.48 14.50
CA GLN A 571 11.53 -37.08 14.50
C GLN A 571 10.52 -36.17 15.19
N TRP A 572 9.24 -36.32 14.86
CA TRP A 572 8.17 -35.58 15.51
C TRP A 572 8.12 -35.81 17.02
N ALA A 573 8.20 -37.06 17.47
CA ALA A 573 8.17 -37.38 18.91
C ALA A 573 9.29 -36.65 19.67
N SER A 574 10.49 -36.57 19.08
CA SER A 574 11.61 -35.84 19.68
C SER A 574 11.34 -34.33 19.80
N LEU A 575 10.68 -33.73 18.80
CA LEU A 575 10.31 -32.31 18.84
C LEU A 575 9.26 -32.06 19.93
N ILE A 576 8.21 -32.89 19.99
CA ILE A 576 7.14 -32.74 20.98
C ILE A 576 7.66 -32.94 22.41
N GLU A 577 8.56 -33.89 22.65
CA GLU A 577 9.17 -34.08 23.96
C GLU A 577 9.94 -32.83 24.43
N THR A 578 10.73 -32.23 23.53
CA THR A 578 11.43 -30.97 23.84
C THR A 578 10.44 -29.83 24.09
N GLU A 579 9.38 -29.73 23.29
CA GLU A 579 8.34 -28.71 23.43
C GLU A 579 7.63 -28.82 24.79
N GLN A 580 7.21 -30.02 25.18
CA GLN A 580 6.56 -30.28 26.46
C GLN A 580 7.43 -29.90 27.66
N SER A 581 8.74 -30.19 27.59
CA SER A 581 9.67 -29.82 28.67
C SER A 581 9.73 -28.30 28.87
N VAL A 582 9.71 -27.54 27.78
CA VAL A 582 9.74 -26.07 27.81
C VAL A 582 8.40 -25.51 28.26
N ILE A 583 7.28 -26.01 27.70
CA ILE A 583 5.93 -25.56 28.03
C ILE A 583 5.59 -25.84 29.50
N SER A 584 5.93 -27.02 30.01
CA SER A 584 5.70 -27.36 31.43
C SER A 584 6.50 -26.45 32.37
N MET A 585 7.76 -26.17 32.06
CA MET A 585 8.58 -25.21 32.82
C MET A 585 8.00 -23.80 32.78
N MET A 586 7.60 -23.32 31.60
CA MET A 586 6.99 -21.99 31.43
C MET A 586 5.64 -21.87 32.14
N GLY A 587 4.79 -22.90 32.05
CA GLY A 587 3.52 -22.99 32.76
C GLY A 587 3.71 -22.91 34.27
N ALA A 588 4.63 -23.71 34.82
CA ALA A 588 4.96 -23.68 36.25
C ALA A 588 5.47 -22.31 36.70
N MET A 589 6.35 -21.67 35.91
CA MET A 589 6.80 -20.30 36.20
C MET A 589 5.65 -19.29 36.16
N GLY A 590 4.74 -19.40 35.19
CA GLY A 590 3.58 -18.52 35.05
C GLY A 590 2.61 -18.61 36.23
N ASP A 591 2.32 -19.84 36.69
CA ASP A 591 1.46 -20.09 37.85
C ASP A 591 2.05 -19.54 39.14
N ILE A 592 3.38 -19.50 39.26
CA ILE A 592 4.07 -18.85 40.37
C ILE A 592 4.05 -17.32 40.18
N LEU A 593 4.39 -16.80 39.00
CA LEU A 593 4.58 -15.35 38.81
C LEU A 593 3.26 -14.56 38.84
N TRP A 594 2.17 -15.07 38.26
CA TRP A 594 0.89 -14.35 38.20
C TRP A 594 0.37 -13.92 39.58
N PRO A 595 0.19 -14.79 40.59
CA PRO A 595 -0.34 -14.35 41.88
C PRO A 595 0.69 -13.57 42.71
N TRP A 596 1.96 -13.97 42.67
CA TRP A 596 2.99 -13.39 43.55
C TRP A 596 3.44 -11.99 43.13
N VAL A 597 3.56 -11.68 41.83
CA VAL A 597 4.03 -10.36 41.37
C VAL A 597 3.06 -9.22 41.77
N PRO A 598 1.74 -9.30 41.49
CA PRO A 598 0.75 -8.33 41.96
C PRO A 598 0.73 -8.20 43.48
N LEU A 599 0.83 -9.31 44.23
CA LEU A 599 0.87 -9.27 45.70
C LEU A 599 2.11 -8.52 46.22
N LEU A 600 3.29 -8.75 45.63
CA LEU A 600 4.51 -8.02 45.98
C LEU A 600 4.43 -6.54 45.61
N VAL A 601 3.88 -6.22 44.43
CA VAL A 601 3.63 -4.83 44.03
C VAL A 601 2.64 -4.17 44.99
N TRP A 602 1.60 -4.90 45.42
CA TRP A 602 0.62 -4.38 46.36
C TRP A 602 1.21 -4.11 47.74
N ALA A 603 2.01 -5.04 48.27
CA ALA A 603 2.76 -4.85 49.51
C ALA A 603 3.70 -3.63 49.43
N PHE A 604 4.38 -3.46 48.29
CA PHE A 604 5.23 -2.29 48.05
C PHE A 604 4.43 -0.98 47.99
N CYS A 605 3.25 -0.99 47.35
CA CYS A 605 2.36 0.17 47.30
C CYS A 605 1.75 0.50 48.67
N LEU A 606 1.46 -0.49 49.52
CA LEU A 606 1.04 -0.28 50.90
C LEU A 606 2.14 0.42 51.71
N TYR A 607 3.38 -0.02 51.56
CA TYR A 607 4.53 0.63 52.19
C TYR A 607 4.74 2.07 51.71
N GLU A 608 4.65 2.32 50.40
CA GLU A 608 4.71 3.68 49.86
C GLU A 608 3.55 4.55 50.35
N SER A 609 2.33 4.00 50.45
CA SER A 609 1.15 4.71 50.94
C SER A 609 1.32 5.14 52.39
N TYR A 610 1.91 4.29 53.23
CA TYR A 610 2.32 4.64 54.59
C TYR A 610 3.33 5.81 54.62
N LEU A 611 4.37 5.76 53.79
CA LEU A 611 5.37 6.85 53.69
C LEU A 611 4.77 8.18 53.20
N ILE A 612 3.74 8.11 52.35
CA ILE A 612 3.01 9.28 51.84
C ILE A 612 2.15 9.90 52.93
N LEU A 613 1.46 9.07 53.74
CA LEU A 613 0.67 9.51 54.90
C LEU A 613 1.53 10.22 55.94
N ASP A 614 2.72 9.68 56.22
CA ASP A 614 3.65 10.24 57.22
C ASP A 614 4.43 11.47 56.70
N LYS A 615 4.15 11.95 55.48
CA LYS A 615 4.86 13.05 54.80
C LYS A 615 6.40 12.85 54.66
N ARG A 616 6.90 11.62 54.88
CA ARG A 616 8.33 11.26 54.82
C ARG A 616 8.76 10.62 53.51
N TYR A 617 7.91 10.64 52.49
CA TYR A 617 8.20 9.93 51.24
C TYR A 617 9.54 10.36 50.62
N ARG A 618 10.53 9.46 50.67
CA ARG A 618 11.74 9.43 49.85
C ARG A 618 11.72 8.15 49.03
N ASP A 619 12.18 8.20 47.79
CA ASP A 619 12.12 7.06 46.88
C ASP A 619 12.95 5.88 47.43
N PRO A 620 12.31 4.79 47.90
CA PRO A 620 13.02 3.66 48.50
C PRO A 620 13.81 2.85 47.46
N ILE A 621 13.43 2.92 46.18
CA ILE A 621 14.14 2.23 45.09
C ILE A 621 15.40 3.00 44.69
N GLN A 622 15.44 4.33 44.89
CA GLN A 622 16.59 5.13 44.50
C GLN A 622 17.81 4.84 45.37
N SER A 623 17.63 4.59 46.67
CA SER A 623 18.68 4.15 47.58
C SER A 623 19.16 2.72 47.28
N LEU A 624 18.23 1.80 46.97
CA LEU A 624 18.53 0.44 46.52
C LEU A 624 19.29 0.43 45.19
N LYS A 625 18.87 1.26 44.23
CA LYS A 625 19.52 1.38 42.92
C LYS A 625 20.89 2.03 43.03
N ALA A 626 21.07 3.01 43.91
CA ALA A 626 22.38 3.57 44.22
C ALA A 626 23.31 2.51 44.84
N ARG A 627 22.78 1.68 45.76
CA ARG A 627 23.52 0.59 46.41
C ARG A 627 23.84 -0.56 45.43
N TYR A 628 22.92 -0.89 44.54
CA TYR A 628 23.14 -1.87 43.46
C TYR A 628 24.16 -1.35 42.44
N HIS A 629 24.05 -0.08 42.01
CA HIS A 629 25.04 0.52 41.12
C HIS A 629 26.41 0.63 41.78
N SER A 630 26.51 0.91 43.09
CA SER A 630 27.79 0.88 43.80
C SER A 630 28.41 -0.52 43.86
N LEU A 631 27.59 -1.56 44.04
CA LEU A 631 28.02 -2.97 44.01
C LEU A 631 28.42 -3.42 42.59
N LEU A 632 27.69 -2.96 41.56
CA LEU A 632 28.01 -3.30 40.18
C LEU A 632 29.21 -2.51 39.67
N SER A 633 29.40 -1.27 40.13
CA SER A 633 30.61 -0.50 39.85
C SER A 633 31.85 -1.10 40.49
N SER A 634 31.73 -1.65 41.71
CA SER A 634 32.82 -2.40 42.35
C SER A 634 33.12 -3.74 41.69
N THR A 635 32.16 -4.30 40.94
CA THR A 635 32.37 -5.51 40.11
C THR A 635 32.89 -5.16 38.70
N SER A 636 32.58 -3.96 38.20
CA SER A 636 33.03 -3.46 36.89
C SER A 636 34.47 -2.91 36.90
N SER A 637 34.97 -2.46 38.06
CA SER A 637 36.38 -2.11 38.23
C SER A 637 37.32 -3.32 38.10
N SER A 638 36.79 -4.55 38.26
CA SER A 638 37.54 -5.80 38.01
C SER A 638 37.48 -6.28 36.55
N ARG A 639 36.65 -5.67 35.68
CA ARG A 639 36.63 -5.95 34.22
C ARG A 639 37.41 -4.92 33.41
N ALA A 640 37.79 -3.79 34.00
CA ALA A 640 38.61 -2.77 33.34
C ALA A 640 40.09 -3.16 33.23
N THR A 641 40.59 -4.05 34.08
CA THR A 641 41.99 -4.53 34.09
C THR A 641 42.26 -5.73 33.18
N PHE A 642 41.27 -6.25 32.45
CA PHE A 642 41.46 -7.37 31.52
C PHE A 642 41.36 -7.00 30.03
N ARG A 643 41.31 -5.69 29.73
CA ARG A 643 41.25 -5.16 28.35
C ARG A 643 42.46 -4.28 28.04
N GLU A 644 43.63 -4.74 28.45
CA GLU A 644 44.93 -4.21 28.01
C GLU A 644 45.85 -5.42 27.76
N LYS A 645 45.70 -6.06 26.60
CA LYS A 645 46.73 -6.93 26.04
C LYS A 645 47.04 -6.43 24.63
N GLY A 646 48.24 -5.87 24.51
CA GLY A 646 48.75 -5.07 23.39
C GLY A 646 49.17 -5.83 22.13
N ASP A 647 48.43 -6.86 21.70
CA ASP A 647 48.79 -7.62 20.49
C ASP A 647 47.97 -7.26 19.24
N LEU A 648 46.90 -6.46 19.37
CA LEU A 648 46.05 -6.09 18.22
C LEU A 648 46.54 -4.88 17.42
N HIS A 649 47.40 -4.05 18.01
CA HIS A 649 47.93 -2.84 17.35
C HIS A 649 49.05 -3.18 16.36
N THR A 650 49.94 -4.11 16.70
CA THR A 650 51.05 -4.56 15.83
C THR A 650 50.57 -5.27 14.57
N LEU A 651 49.47 -6.03 14.66
CA LEU A 651 48.83 -6.71 13.53
C LEU A 651 48.13 -5.73 12.60
N ARG A 652 47.46 -4.72 13.17
CA ARG A 652 46.83 -3.64 12.41
C ARG A 652 47.86 -2.82 11.65
N ASP A 653 48.96 -2.45 12.29
CA ASP A 653 50.03 -1.65 11.66
C ASP A 653 50.75 -2.42 10.55
N ARG A 654 50.93 -3.75 10.69
CA ARG A 654 51.44 -4.63 9.62
C ARG A 654 50.50 -4.76 8.43
N ILE A 655 49.19 -4.82 8.68
CA ILE A 655 48.17 -4.87 7.62
C ILE A 655 48.12 -3.52 6.90
N GLU A 656 48.23 -2.41 7.63
CA GLU A 656 48.28 -1.06 7.08
C GLU A 656 49.53 -0.87 6.20
N SER A 657 50.71 -1.36 6.62
CA SER A 657 51.95 -1.25 5.85
C SER A 657 51.97 -2.11 4.59
N LEU A 658 51.45 -3.34 4.65
CA LEU A 658 51.29 -4.21 3.48
C LEU A 658 50.28 -3.63 2.49
N ARG A 659 49.21 -3.01 2.99
CA ARG A 659 48.21 -2.32 2.17
C ARG A 659 48.81 -1.14 1.42
N THR A 660 49.66 -0.33 2.06
CA THR A 660 50.32 0.81 1.41
C THR A 660 51.34 0.39 0.35
N ASP A 661 52.07 -0.71 0.55
CA ASP A 661 53.03 -1.21 -0.45
C ASP A 661 52.32 -1.85 -1.66
N LEU A 662 51.20 -2.55 -1.43
CA LEU A 662 50.35 -3.09 -2.48
C LEU A 662 49.66 -1.98 -3.31
N ASP A 663 49.20 -0.93 -2.64
CA ASP A 663 48.67 0.29 -3.27
C ASP A 663 49.66 0.90 -4.26
N TYR A 664 50.92 1.07 -3.84
CA TYR A 664 51.98 1.68 -4.64
C TYR A 664 52.30 0.86 -5.90
N ARG A 665 52.28 -0.48 -5.81
CA ARG A 665 52.53 -1.39 -6.95
C ARG A 665 51.33 -1.53 -7.90
N LEU A 666 50.10 -1.39 -7.42
CA LEU A 666 48.89 -1.48 -8.24
C LEU A 666 48.56 -0.17 -8.97
N THR A 667 48.85 0.98 -8.35
CA THR A 667 48.63 2.30 -8.96
C THR A 667 49.61 2.60 -10.10
N THR A 668 50.80 1.98 -10.11
CA THR A 668 51.76 2.09 -11.21
C THR A 668 51.42 1.19 -12.42
N GLY A 669 50.60 0.14 -12.26
CA GLY A 669 50.17 -0.74 -13.35
C GLY A 669 48.78 -0.45 -13.94
N THR A 670 47.89 0.24 -13.22
CA THR A 670 46.47 0.44 -13.61
C THR A 670 46.17 1.77 -14.30
N THR A 671 47.13 2.71 -14.30
CA THR A 671 46.99 4.00 -15.00
C THR A 671 46.99 3.87 -16.52
N SER A 672 47.63 2.84 -17.09
CA SER A 672 47.71 2.64 -18.54
C SER A 672 46.39 2.14 -19.16
N ILE A 673 45.68 1.22 -18.51
CA ILE A 673 44.43 0.66 -19.02
C ILE A 673 43.27 1.65 -18.85
N GLY A 674 43.24 2.37 -17.72
CA GLY A 674 42.24 3.42 -17.47
C GLY A 674 42.39 4.63 -18.40
N ALA A 675 43.62 4.99 -18.77
CA ALA A 675 43.90 6.02 -19.78
C ALA A 675 43.49 5.55 -21.18
N TRP A 676 43.86 4.33 -21.56
CA TRP A 676 43.51 3.74 -22.87
C TRP A 676 41.99 3.60 -23.09
N MET A 677 41.22 3.15 -22.09
CA MET A 677 39.76 3.11 -22.18
C MET A 677 39.11 4.50 -22.25
N ARG A 678 39.66 5.48 -21.52
CA ARG A 678 39.18 6.87 -21.57
C ARG A 678 39.47 7.51 -22.93
N GLU A 679 40.65 7.31 -23.49
CA GLU A 679 41.03 7.82 -24.81
C GLU A 679 40.29 7.11 -25.95
N GLY A 680 40.09 5.80 -25.87
CA GLY A 680 39.28 5.03 -26.83
C GLY A 680 37.81 5.46 -26.83
N SER A 681 37.22 5.67 -25.63
CA SER A 681 35.86 6.19 -25.50
C SER A 681 35.74 7.64 -25.96
N ALA A 682 36.72 8.49 -25.65
CA ALA A 682 36.72 9.90 -26.03
C ALA A 682 36.85 10.06 -27.54
N SER A 683 37.76 9.33 -28.19
CA SER A 683 37.94 9.37 -29.66
C SER A 683 36.75 8.78 -30.43
N ALA A 684 36.07 7.77 -29.88
CA ALA A 684 34.81 7.27 -30.44
C ALA A 684 33.66 8.28 -30.28
N MET A 685 33.55 8.97 -29.14
CA MET A 685 32.54 10.00 -28.90
C MET A 685 32.77 11.26 -29.75
N GLU A 686 34.02 11.60 -30.03
CA GLU A 686 34.42 12.71 -30.90
C GLU A 686 34.03 12.45 -32.36
N ARG A 687 34.21 11.22 -32.87
CA ARG A 687 33.72 10.82 -34.22
C ARG A 687 32.20 10.86 -34.37
N VAL A 688 31.46 10.76 -33.26
CA VAL A 688 29.99 10.83 -33.21
C VAL A 688 29.48 12.25 -32.90
N GLY A 689 30.38 13.23 -32.75
CA GLY A 689 30.02 14.64 -32.52
C GLY A 689 29.41 14.92 -31.14
N ILE A 690 29.72 14.08 -30.14
CA ILE A 690 29.30 14.27 -28.74
C ILE A 690 30.45 14.95 -27.99
N THR A 691 30.72 16.21 -28.34
CA THR A 691 31.77 17.03 -27.70
C THR A 691 31.25 17.84 -26.51
N GLU A 692 29.94 18.00 -26.39
CA GLU A 692 29.31 18.83 -25.35
C GLU A 692 28.73 18.03 -24.17
N GLU A 693 28.84 18.60 -22.97
CA GLU A 693 28.29 18.02 -21.74
C GLU A 693 26.77 17.82 -21.88
N ARG A 694 26.23 16.69 -21.38
CA ARG A 694 24.79 16.32 -21.47
C ARG A 694 23.83 17.33 -20.81
N ARG A 695 24.38 18.37 -20.17
CA ARG A 695 23.67 19.50 -19.55
C ARG A 695 23.38 20.64 -20.53
N THR A 696 24.03 20.67 -21.69
CA THR A 696 23.77 21.64 -22.76
C THR A 696 22.56 21.23 -23.60
N GLU A 697 21.88 22.20 -24.24
CA GLU A 697 20.71 21.91 -25.06
C GLU A 697 21.06 21.04 -26.29
N SER A 698 22.20 21.33 -26.92
CA SER A 698 22.71 20.59 -28.08
C SER A 698 23.17 19.17 -27.68
N GLY A 699 23.91 19.01 -26.58
CA GLY A 699 24.27 17.71 -26.01
C GLY A 699 23.04 16.83 -25.67
N SER A 700 21.99 17.43 -25.09
CA SER A 700 20.73 16.72 -24.80
C SER A 700 20.00 16.25 -26.07
N LYS A 701 19.94 17.10 -27.12
CA LYS A 701 19.36 16.75 -28.43
C LYS A 701 20.15 15.61 -29.11
N SER A 702 21.48 15.64 -29.07
CA SER A 702 22.31 14.59 -29.65
C SER A 702 22.18 13.26 -28.91
N ALA A 703 22.15 13.28 -27.57
CA ALA A 703 21.88 12.08 -26.77
C ALA A 703 20.50 11.47 -27.05
N PHE A 704 19.47 12.30 -27.25
CA PHE A 704 18.14 11.84 -27.65
C PHE A 704 18.15 11.16 -29.02
N ARG A 705 18.78 11.78 -30.04
CA ARG A 705 18.88 11.20 -31.39
C ARG A 705 19.59 9.84 -31.39
N LEU A 706 20.71 9.73 -30.68
CA LEU A 706 21.44 8.47 -30.55
C LEU A 706 20.57 7.38 -29.91
N MET A 707 19.94 7.69 -28.78
CA MET A 707 19.14 6.72 -28.05
C MET A 707 17.90 6.29 -28.85
N MET A 708 17.25 7.23 -29.54
CA MET A 708 16.16 6.94 -30.46
C MET A 708 16.59 6.03 -31.60
N ALA A 709 17.76 6.28 -32.21
CA ALA A 709 18.29 5.43 -33.28
C ALA A 709 18.54 4.00 -32.80
N VAL A 710 19.12 3.83 -31.60
CA VAL A 710 19.32 2.50 -30.99
C VAL A 710 17.99 1.79 -30.75
N LEU A 711 16.99 2.48 -30.20
CA LEU A 711 15.69 1.88 -29.92
C LEU A 711 14.90 1.52 -31.19
N LEU A 712 14.99 2.35 -32.23
CA LEU A 712 14.38 2.06 -33.54
C LEU A 712 15.07 0.87 -34.23
N LEU A 713 16.40 0.80 -34.17
CA LEU A 713 17.16 -0.35 -34.68
C LEU A 713 16.72 -1.64 -33.96
N PHE A 714 16.50 -1.55 -32.65
CA PHE A 714 15.99 -2.68 -31.87
C PHE A 714 14.57 -3.11 -32.29
N VAL A 715 13.66 -2.17 -32.58
CA VAL A 715 12.31 -2.48 -33.12
C VAL A 715 12.41 -3.21 -34.46
N VAL A 716 13.30 -2.75 -35.34
CA VAL A 716 13.53 -3.40 -36.65
C VAL A 716 14.07 -4.82 -36.43
N TRP A 717 15.01 -4.99 -35.50
CA TRP A 717 15.62 -6.28 -35.18
C TRP A 717 14.67 -7.31 -34.56
N LEU A 718 13.58 -6.89 -33.89
CA LEU A 718 12.66 -7.82 -33.19
C LEU A 718 12.24 -9.00 -34.07
N PRO A 719 12.50 -10.25 -33.65
CA PRO A 719 12.21 -11.42 -34.47
C PRO A 719 10.71 -11.73 -34.53
N VAL A 720 10.32 -12.43 -35.59
CA VAL A 720 8.94 -12.85 -35.89
C VAL A 720 8.93 -14.33 -36.26
N ASP A 721 7.83 -15.02 -35.97
CA ASP A 721 7.64 -16.44 -36.28
C ASP A 721 7.72 -16.70 -37.80
N PRO A 722 8.63 -17.59 -38.26
CA PRO A 722 8.80 -17.91 -39.68
C PRO A 722 7.62 -18.68 -40.30
N ALA A 723 6.69 -19.23 -39.52
CA ALA A 723 5.56 -20.04 -40.05
C ALA A 723 4.40 -19.21 -40.63
N SER A 724 4.40 -17.88 -40.45
CA SER A 724 3.33 -16.97 -40.91
C SER A 724 3.82 -16.05 -42.02
N ASN A 725 2.91 -15.41 -42.78
CA ASN A 725 3.27 -14.34 -43.72
C ASN A 725 4.09 -13.27 -42.98
N PHE A 726 5.41 -13.28 -43.19
CA PHE A 726 6.38 -12.50 -42.43
C PHE A 726 6.01 -11.02 -42.36
N MET A 727 5.58 -10.46 -43.49
CA MET A 727 5.16 -9.06 -43.60
C MET A 727 3.93 -8.77 -42.72
N PHE A 728 2.88 -9.59 -42.78
CA PHE A 728 1.69 -9.42 -41.95
C PHE A 728 2.01 -9.53 -40.46
N ALA A 729 2.77 -10.55 -40.07
CA ALA A 729 3.12 -10.78 -38.67
C ALA A 729 4.03 -9.67 -38.11
N LYS A 730 5.00 -9.19 -38.91
CA LYS A 730 5.85 -8.04 -38.55
C LYS A 730 5.01 -6.75 -38.44
N THR A 731 4.08 -6.50 -39.35
CA THR A 731 3.20 -5.32 -39.27
C THR A 731 2.26 -5.40 -38.07
N LEU A 732 1.65 -6.55 -37.78
CA LEU A 732 0.82 -6.76 -36.58
C LEU A 732 1.63 -6.53 -35.30
N GLN A 733 2.87 -7.03 -35.25
CA GLN A 733 3.79 -6.83 -34.13
C GLN A 733 4.12 -5.34 -33.91
N VAL A 734 4.56 -4.66 -34.97
CA VAL A 734 4.98 -3.24 -34.89
C VAL A 734 3.80 -2.33 -34.59
N SER A 735 2.63 -2.60 -35.18
CA SER A 735 1.42 -1.82 -34.91
C SER A 735 0.89 -2.01 -33.48
N ASN A 736 0.92 -3.24 -32.95
CA ASN A 736 0.62 -3.50 -31.55
C ASN A 736 1.57 -2.73 -30.62
N LEU A 737 2.89 -2.84 -30.86
CA LEU A 737 3.90 -2.10 -30.09
C LEU A 737 3.70 -0.58 -30.18
N ALA A 738 3.42 -0.04 -31.37
CA ALA A 738 3.21 1.40 -31.59
C ALA A 738 1.94 1.92 -30.89
N THR A 739 0.86 1.13 -30.89
CA THR A 739 -0.36 1.46 -30.14
C THR A 739 -0.08 1.49 -28.63
N PHE A 740 0.58 0.45 -28.13
CA PHE A 740 0.94 0.34 -26.72
C PHE A 740 1.89 1.47 -26.29
N LEU A 741 2.90 1.80 -27.11
CA LEU A 741 3.79 2.94 -26.94
C LEU A 741 3.02 4.25 -26.87
N SER A 742 2.04 4.45 -27.77
CA SER A 742 1.24 5.68 -27.80
C SER A 742 0.47 5.89 -26.50
N ILE A 743 -0.16 4.84 -25.97
CA ILE A 743 -0.89 4.87 -24.70
C ILE A 743 0.05 5.22 -23.53
N TYR A 744 1.16 4.48 -23.39
CA TYR A 744 2.11 4.69 -22.29
C TYR A 744 2.83 6.03 -22.38
N LEU A 745 3.08 6.53 -23.60
CA LEU A 745 3.67 7.84 -23.81
C LEU A 745 2.71 8.96 -23.42
N ILE A 746 1.43 8.90 -23.81
CA ILE A 746 0.45 9.92 -23.41
C ILE A 746 0.26 9.89 -21.88
N LEU A 747 0.21 8.71 -21.25
CA LEU A 747 0.18 8.58 -19.78
C LEU A 747 1.44 9.17 -19.13
N SER A 748 2.63 8.90 -19.69
CA SER A 748 3.90 9.43 -19.18
C SER A 748 3.99 10.95 -19.37
N LEU A 749 3.47 11.50 -20.47
CA LEU A 749 3.39 12.96 -20.71
C LEU A 749 2.41 13.63 -19.74
N SER A 750 1.27 13.00 -19.46
CA SER A 750 0.33 13.44 -18.43
C SER A 750 1.00 13.46 -17.05
N LEU A 751 1.70 12.39 -16.69
CA LEU A 751 2.44 12.32 -15.42
C LEU A 751 3.58 13.35 -15.37
N ASN A 752 4.23 13.61 -16.51
CA ASN A 752 5.26 14.64 -16.62
C ASN A 752 4.68 16.05 -16.41
N LEU A 753 3.44 16.32 -16.84
CA LEU A 753 2.75 17.57 -16.54
C LEU A 753 2.49 17.72 -15.04
N SER A 754 1.85 16.73 -14.40
CA SER A 754 1.53 16.83 -12.98
C SER A 754 2.77 16.77 -12.09
N THR A 755 3.61 15.75 -12.24
CA THR A 755 4.75 15.52 -11.35
C THR A 755 6.01 16.23 -11.84
N GLY A 756 6.33 16.08 -13.12
CA GLY A 756 7.55 16.65 -13.69
C GLY A 756 7.57 18.18 -13.70
N TYR A 757 6.48 18.86 -14.05
CA TYR A 757 6.47 20.33 -14.14
C TYR A 757 5.94 21.04 -12.90
N THR A 758 5.02 20.43 -12.13
CA THR A 758 4.45 21.10 -10.93
C THR A 758 5.01 20.62 -9.60
N GLY A 759 5.75 19.50 -9.58
CA GLY A 759 6.23 18.88 -8.34
C GLY A 759 5.15 18.10 -7.56
N LEU A 760 3.94 17.96 -8.11
CA LEU A 760 2.87 17.18 -7.47
C LEU A 760 3.03 15.69 -7.75
N LEU A 761 3.39 14.93 -6.71
CA LEU A 761 3.64 13.49 -6.84
C LEU A 761 2.33 12.70 -7.02
N ASN A 762 2.02 12.31 -8.25
CA ASN A 762 0.76 11.66 -8.62
C ASN A 762 0.95 10.17 -8.94
N PHE A 763 0.69 9.29 -7.98
CA PHE A 763 0.67 7.85 -8.23
C PHE A 763 -0.71 7.34 -8.71
N GLY A 764 -1.72 8.20 -8.77
CA GLY A 764 -3.07 7.85 -9.24
C GLY A 764 -3.32 8.17 -10.72
N VAL A 765 -2.31 8.19 -11.59
CA VAL A 765 -2.55 8.45 -13.03
C VAL A 765 -3.58 7.47 -13.63
N ILE A 766 -3.61 6.24 -13.13
CA ILE A 766 -4.57 5.20 -13.54
C ILE A 766 -6.01 5.54 -13.15
N PHE A 767 -6.24 6.30 -12.07
CA PHE A 767 -7.58 6.76 -11.70
C PHE A 767 -8.18 7.59 -12.83
N PHE A 768 -7.44 8.59 -13.31
CA PHE A 768 -7.88 9.45 -14.40
C PHE A 768 -8.00 8.70 -15.73
N ALA A 769 -7.04 7.82 -16.03
CA ALA A 769 -7.13 6.95 -17.21
C ALA A 769 -8.37 6.04 -17.16
N SER A 770 -8.74 5.53 -15.98
CA SER A 770 -9.90 4.66 -15.83
C SER A 770 -11.22 5.40 -16.00
N ILE A 771 -11.31 6.67 -15.59
CA ILE A 771 -12.47 7.52 -15.92
C ILE A 771 -12.66 7.59 -17.44
N GLY A 772 -11.58 7.76 -18.20
CA GLY A 772 -11.63 7.75 -19.67
C GLY A 772 -11.99 6.40 -20.27
N ALA A 773 -11.37 5.32 -19.79
CA ALA A 773 -11.61 3.96 -20.28
C ALA A 773 -13.04 3.51 -20.01
N ILE A 774 -13.48 3.60 -18.74
CA ILE A 774 -14.82 3.19 -18.30
C ILE A 774 -15.87 4.14 -18.91
N GLY A 775 -15.63 5.45 -18.89
CA GLY A 775 -16.56 6.44 -19.44
C GLY A 775 -16.85 6.20 -20.92
N VAL A 776 -15.82 6.04 -21.75
CA VAL A 776 -16.01 5.71 -23.17
C VAL A 776 -16.65 4.34 -23.34
N GLY A 777 -16.19 3.31 -22.62
CA GLY A 777 -16.72 1.96 -22.75
C GLY A 777 -18.21 1.86 -22.41
N VAL A 778 -18.63 2.43 -21.27
CA VAL A 778 -20.03 2.39 -20.80
C VAL A 778 -20.93 3.28 -21.65
N LEU A 779 -20.49 4.50 -21.97
CA LEU A 779 -21.31 5.43 -22.77
C LEU A 779 -21.53 4.93 -24.20
N THR A 780 -20.52 4.30 -24.82
CA THR A 780 -20.62 3.83 -26.21
C THR A 780 -21.21 2.43 -26.36
N ALA A 781 -21.23 1.63 -25.29
CA ALA A 781 -21.87 0.33 -25.31
C ALA A 781 -23.36 0.46 -25.69
N PRO A 782 -23.89 -0.46 -26.51
CA PRO A 782 -25.30 -0.42 -26.91
C PRO A 782 -26.24 -0.72 -25.73
N SER A 783 -27.49 -0.27 -25.86
CA SER A 783 -28.50 -0.33 -24.79
C SER A 783 -28.97 -1.74 -24.45
N ASP A 784 -28.78 -2.71 -25.34
CA ASP A 784 -29.06 -4.13 -25.12
C ASP A 784 -28.15 -4.77 -24.06
N VAL A 785 -26.95 -4.22 -23.83
CA VAL A 785 -25.97 -4.70 -22.85
C VAL A 785 -25.78 -3.73 -21.67
N ALA A 786 -26.82 -2.95 -21.35
CA ALA A 786 -26.84 -1.94 -20.30
C ALA A 786 -25.89 -0.74 -20.53
N GLY A 787 -25.58 -0.41 -21.78
CA GLY A 787 -24.86 0.82 -22.16
C GLY A 787 -25.80 1.97 -22.59
N TYR A 788 -25.22 3.15 -22.90
CA TYR A 788 -25.99 4.35 -23.28
C TYR A 788 -26.05 4.62 -24.79
N GLY A 789 -25.31 3.90 -25.63
CA GLY A 789 -25.34 4.02 -27.08
C GLY A 789 -24.84 5.36 -27.66
N TRP A 790 -24.02 6.10 -26.91
CA TRP A 790 -23.47 7.38 -27.37
C TRP A 790 -22.44 7.19 -28.50
N PRO A 791 -22.36 8.13 -29.45
CA PRO A 791 -21.25 8.14 -30.40
C PRO A 791 -19.90 8.32 -29.71
N ILE A 792 -18.85 7.75 -30.31
CA ILE A 792 -17.51 7.64 -29.69
C ILE A 792 -16.89 9.01 -29.35
N ILE A 793 -16.98 10.00 -30.24
CA ILE A 793 -16.33 11.31 -30.04
C ILE A 793 -16.99 12.11 -28.89
N PRO A 794 -18.32 12.30 -28.84
CA PRO A 794 -18.98 12.89 -27.67
C PRO A 794 -18.68 12.18 -26.36
N ALA A 795 -18.72 10.84 -26.34
CA ALA A 795 -18.40 10.05 -25.15
C ALA A 795 -16.96 10.29 -24.66
N LEU A 796 -16.01 10.39 -25.59
CA LEU A 796 -14.62 10.71 -25.30
C LEU A 796 -14.45 12.10 -24.68
N ILE A 797 -15.04 13.13 -25.31
CA ILE A 797 -14.93 14.51 -24.83
C ILE A 797 -15.57 14.65 -23.45
N PHE A 798 -16.75 14.06 -23.26
CA PHE A 798 -17.43 14.04 -21.96
C PHE A 798 -16.55 13.37 -20.89
N SER A 799 -15.98 12.21 -21.18
CA SER A 799 -15.10 11.49 -20.25
C SER A 799 -13.84 12.30 -19.90
N MET A 800 -13.26 13.04 -20.86
CA MET A 800 -12.14 13.95 -20.61
C MET A 800 -12.52 15.12 -19.70
N ILE A 801 -13.72 15.70 -19.88
CA ILE A 801 -14.23 16.80 -19.03
C ILE A 801 -14.48 16.30 -17.61
N VAL A 802 -15.12 15.13 -17.45
CA VAL A 802 -15.35 14.52 -16.14
C VAL A 802 -14.01 14.25 -15.43
N ALA A 803 -13.00 13.75 -16.14
CA ALA A 803 -11.67 13.58 -15.57
C ALA A 803 -11.00 14.91 -15.20
N ALA A 804 -11.14 15.95 -16.03
CA ALA A 804 -10.59 17.28 -15.74
C ALA A 804 -11.21 17.88 -14.47
N ILE A 805 -12.54 17.81 -14.34
CA ILE A 805 -13.27 18.25 -13.15
C ILE A 805 -12.83 17.45 -11.93
N SER A 806 -12.71 16.13 -12.07
CA SER A 806 -12.21 15.26 -11.00
C SER A 806 -10.80 15.66 -10.57
N GLY A 807 -9.90 15.92 -11.52
CA GLY A 807 -8.54 16.39 -11.25
C GLY A 807 -8.51 17.73 -10.54
N TRP A 808 -9.32 18.69 -10.97
CA TRP A 808 -9.45 20.00 -10.31
C TRP A 808 -9.95 19.86 -8.86
N LEU A 809 -11.01 19.08 -8.66
CA LEU A 809 -11.61 18.84 -7.34
C LEU A 809 -10.63 18.14 -6.40
N LEU A 810 -9.79 17.23 -6.91
CA LEU A 810 -8.77 16.54 -6.11
C LEU A 810 -7.63 17.45 -5.68
N ALA A 811 -7.29 18.48 -6.45
CA ALA A 811 -6.29 19.45 -6.04
C ALA A 811 -6.75 20.32 -4.86
N LEU A 812 -8.05 20.66 -4.78
CA LEU A 812 -8.64 21.53 -3.75
C LEU A 812 -8.27 21.16 -2.31
N PRO A 813 -8.46 19.90 -1.88
CA PRO A 813 -8.13 19.50 -0.53
C PRO A 813 -6.66 19.14 -0.33
N THR A 814 -5.95 18.81 -1.41
CA THR A 814 -4.62 18.19 -1.32
C THR A 814 -3.48 19.17 -1.38
N ALA A 815 -3.66 20.35 -1.98
CA ALA A 815 -2.61 21.37 -2.04
C ALA A 815 -2.23 21.95 -0.66
N ARG A 816 -2.99 21.65 0.40
CA ARG A 816 -2.63 21.99 1.79
C ARG A 816 -1.86 20.87 2.50
N LEU A 817 -1.72 19.71 1.86
CA LEU A 817 -1.07 18.53 2.41
C LEU A 817 0.37 18.44 1.87
N ARG A 818 1.25 17.77 2.62
CA ARG A 818 2.58 17.40 2.10
C ARG A 818 2.45 16.49 0.88
N GLY A 819 3.42 16.53 -0.04
CA GLY A 819 3.44 15.73 -1.27
C GLY A 819 3.13 14.24 -1.04
N ASP A 820 3.65 13.66 0.03
CA ASP A 820 3.42 12.26 0.41
C ASP A 820 1.94 11.91 0.62
N TYR A 821 1.14 12.83 1.18
CA TYR A 821 -0.30 12.58 1.37
C TYR A 821 -1.04 12.59 0.03
N PHE A 822 -0.67 13.51 -0.87
CA PHE A 822 -1.25 13.56 -2.21
C PHE A 822 -0.95 12.27 -2.98
N ALA A 823 0.29 11.79 -2.88
CA ALA A 823 0.73 10.51 -3.42
C ALA A 823 -0.15 9.33 -2.93
N VAL A 824 -0.39 9.23 -1.61
CA VAL A 824 -1.23 8.17 -1.02
C VAL A 824 -2.70 8.27 -1.44
N ILE A 825 -3.28 9.47 -1.43
CA ILE A 825 -4.69 9.69 -1.80
C ILE A 825 -4.93 9.28 -3.26
N THR A 826 -4.02 9.66 -4.16
CA THR A 826 -4.17 9.37 -5.59
C THR A 826 -4.12 7.87 -5.90
N ILE A 827 -3.26 7.09 -5.21
CA ILE A 827 -3.28 5.61 -5.32
C ILE A 827 -4.59 5.05 -4.79
N SER A 828 -5.02 5.53 -3.62
CA SER A 828 -6.24 5.05 -2.96
C SER A 828 -7.48 5.26 -3.84
N LEU A 829 -7.56 6.38 -4.55
CA LEU A 829 -8.65 6.64 -5.52
C LEU A 829 -8.64 5.70 -6.72
N GLY A 830 -7.46 5.37 -7.25
CA GLY A 830 -7.34 4.36 -8.30
C GLY A 830 -7.84 2.98 -7.83
N GLU A 831 -7.51 2.62 -6.58
CA GLU A 831 -7.97 1.39 -5.96
C GLU A 831 -9.49 1.39 -5.69
N VAL A 832 -10.04 2.51 -5.24
CA VAL A 832 -11.49 2.71 -5.06
C VAL A 832 -12.22 2.45 -6.38
N VAL A 833 -11.79 3.05 -7.49
CA VAL A 833 -12.44 2.85 -8.80
C VAL A 833 -12.29 1.42 -9.30
N ARG A 834 -11.16 0.76 -9.03
CA ARG A 834 -10.95 -0.66 -9.39
C ARG A 834 -11.96 -1.57 -8.70
N ILE A 835 -12.18 -1.37 -7.40
CA ILE A 835 -13.13 -2.17 -6.62
C ILE A 835 -14.56 -1.79 -7.01
N LEU A 836 -14.85 -0.50 -7.27
CA LEU A 836 -16.14 -0.07 -7.82
C LEU A 836 -16.44 -0.74 -9.15
N LEU A 837 -15.48 -0.87 -10.07
CA LEU A 837 -15.67 -1.59 -11.33
C LEU A 837 -16.00 -3.08 -11.12
N SER A 838 -15.57 -3.65 -10.00
CA SER A 838 -15.88 -5.04 -9.61
C SER A 838 -17.25 -5.16 -8.93
N GLY A 839 -17.70 -4.14 -8.19
CA GLY A 839 -18.89 -4.18 -7.35
C GLY A 839 -20.13 -3.46 -7.91
N GLU A 840 -19.96 -2.31 -8.55
CA GLU A 840 -21.03 -1.38 -8.95
C GLU A 840 -21.63 -1.75 -10.32
N PRO A 841 -22.93 -2.06 -10.42
CA PRO A 841 -23.58 -2.40 -11.69
C PRO A 841 -23.56 -1.26 -12.72
N LEU A 842 -23.67 0.00 -12.29
CA LEU A 842 -23.67 1.17 -13.18
C LEU A 842 -22.36 1.34 -13.98
N LEU A 843 -21.29 0.69 -13.54
CA LEU A 843 -19.99 0.74 -14.21
C LEU A 843 -19.71 -0.51 -15.07
N LYS A 844 -20.71 -1.39 -15.26
CA LYS A 844 -20.57 -2.66 -15.98
C LYS A 844 -21.47 -2.69 -17.20
N THR A 845 -20.96 -3.27 -18.28
CA THR A 845 -21.75 -3.60 -19.48
C THR A 845 -21.32 -4.98 -19.98
N GLY A 846 -22.27 -5.81 -20.40
CA GLY A 846 -21.96 -7.17 -20.82
C GLY A 846 -23.17 -8.02 -21.16
N THR A 847 -22.92 -9.24 -21.62
CA THR A 847 -23.95 -10.19 -22.07
C THR A 847 -24.77 -10.79 -20.94
N THR A 848 -24.27 -10.74 -19.70
CA THR A 848 -24.95 -11.25 -18.51
C THR A 848 -24.95 -10.19 -17.43
N GLN A 849 -26.00 -10.17 -16.60
CA GLN A 849 -26.11 -9.25 -15.45
C GLN A 849 -24.96 -9.42 -14.42
N GLY A 850 -24.21 -10.54 -14.48
CA GLY A 850 -23.03 -10.81 -13.66
C GLY A 850 -21.68 -10.53 -14.32
N ALA A 851 -21.65 -9.99 -15.55
CA ALA A 851 -20.39 -9.73 -16.25
C ALA A 851 -19.51 -8.74 -15.46
N ILE A 852 -18.24 -9.09 -15.26
CA ILE A 852 -17.28 -8.21 -14.56
C ILE A 852 -16.62 -7.29 -15.58
N GLY A 853 -16.74 -5.98 -15.35
CA GLY A 853 -16.13 -4.94 -16.18
C GLY A 853 -17.01 -4.48 -17.35
N VAL A 854 -16.38 -3.92 -18.37
CA VAL A 854 -17.05 -3.32 -19.54
C VAL A 854 -16.70 -4.11 -20.80
N GLN A 855 -17.70 -4.61 -21.50
CA GLN A 855 -17.56 -5.43 -22.71
C GLN A 855 -18.51 -4.99 -23.81
N ARG A 856 -18.29 -5.48 -25.04
CA ARG A 856 -19.13 -5.24 -26.24
C ARG A 856 -19.36 -3.76 -26.59
N TYR A 857 -18.38 -2.90 -26.34
CA TYR A 857 -18.39 -1.53 -26.85
C TYR A 857 -17.75 -1.44 -28.25
N PRO A 858 -18.24 -0.56 -29.14
CA PRO A 858 -17.69 -0.42 -30.48
C PRO A 858 -16.28 0.18 -30.46
N GLN A 859 -15.39 -0.33 -31.32
CA GLN A 859 -14.06 0.24 -31.52
C GLN A 859 -14.09 1.34 -32.59
N PRO A 860 -13.26 2.39 -32.48
CA PRO A 860 -13.31 3.54 -33.38
C PRO A 860 -12.99 3.13 -34.82
N LEU A 861 -13.89 3.49 -35.74
CA LEU A 861 -13.75 3.25 -37.18
C LEU A 861 -13.56 1.76 -37.56
N GLU A 862 -13.89 0.81 -36.68
CA GLU A 862 -13.73 -0.63 -36.94
C GLU A 862 -14.65 -1.12 -38.06
N GLN A 863 -15.93 -0.72 -38.02
CA GLN A 863 -16.88 -0.99 -39.10
C GLN A 863 -16.38 -0.40 -40.43
N TRP A 864 -15.88 0.83 -40.44
CA TRP A 864 -15.34 1.45 -41.65
C TRP A 864 -14.09 0.74 -42.20
N TRP A 865 -13.22 0.25 -41.30
CA TRP A 865 -11.99 -0.44 -41.66
C TRP A 865 -12.26 -1.77 -42.40
N PHE A 866 -13.21 -2.57 -41.88
CA PHE A 866 -13.51 -3.90 -42.43
C PHE A 866 -14.68 -3.94 -43.41
N CYS A 867 -15.68 -3.07 -43.30
CA CYS A 867 -16.87 -3.06 -44.17
C CYS A 867 -16.85 -1.94 -45.23
N GLY A 868 -15.93 -0.98 -45.16
CA GLY A 868 -15.84 0.15 -46.09
C GLY A 868 -16.84 1.28 -45.78
N ARG A 869 -17.25 2.05 -46.80
CA ARG A 869 -18.23 3.15 -46.64
C ARG A 869 -19.67 2.59 -46.68
N GLY A 870 -20.49 2.97 -45.69
CA GLY A 870 -21.91 2.60 -45.60
C GLY A 870 -22.17 1.35 -44.74
N ILE A 871 -23.44 1.13 -44.37
CA ILE A 871 -23.89 -0.04 -43.60
C ILE A 871 -24.11 -1.19 -44.58
N LYS A 872 -23.44 -2.34 -44.35
CA LYS A 872 -23.61 -3.56 -45.16
C LYS A 872 -24.60 -4.47 -44.46
N LEU A 873 -25.59 -4.97 -45.20
CA LEU A 873 -26.67 -5.82 -44.69
C LEU A 873 -26.50 -7.23 -45.27
N ASP A 874 -26.78 -8.25 -44.46
CA ASP A 874 -26.80 -9.64 -44.88
C ASP A 874 -28.07 -9.90 -45.73
N SER A 875 -28.13 -11.05 -46.37
CA SER A 875 -29.29 -11.62 -47.06
C SER A 875 -30.61 -11.54 -46.26
N ASN A 876 -30.53 -11.54 -44.93
CA ASN A 876 -31.67 -11.39 -44.02
C ASN A 876 -31.99 -9.94 -43.60
N GLY A 877 -31.30 -8.93 -44.16
CA GLY A 877 -31.49 -7.52 -43.81
C GLY A 877 -30.91 -7.10 -42.46
N VAL A 878 -30.01 -7.90 -41.87
CA VAL A 878 -29.33 -7.61 -40.60
C VAL A 878 -27.97 -6.97 -40.87
N GLU A 879 -27.58 -5.97 -40.07
CA GLU A 879 -26.27 -5.31 -40.20
C GLU A 879 -25.12 -6.32 -40.00
N LEU A 880 -24.17 -6.35 -40.94
CA LEU A 880 -22.99 -7.19 -40.82
C LEU A 880 -22.10 -6.70 -39.67
N SER A 881 -21.70 -7.62 -38.81
CA SER A 881 -20.65 -7.35 -37.83
C SER A 881 -19.30 -7.12 -38.53
N PRO A 882 -18.38 -6.32 -37.95
CA PRO A 882 -17.03 -6.14 -38.51
C PRO A 882 -16.29 -7.46 -38.75
N PHE A 883 -16.53 -8.46 -37.90
CA PHE A 883 -15.99 -9.81 -38.06
C PHE A 883 -16.54 -10.52 -39.31
N ALA A 884 -17.83 -10.37 -39.60
CA ALA A 884 -18.43 -10.92 -40.83
C ALA A 884 -17.85 -10.23 -42.07
N CYS A 885 -17.74 -8.90 -42.08
CA CYS A 885 -17.16 -8.16 -43.21
C CYS A 885 -15.69 -8.52 -43.47
N LYS A 886 -14.91 -8.80 -42.42
CA LYS A 886 -13.51 -9.20 -42.54
C LYS A 886 -13.34 -10.52 -43.30
N ASN A 887 -14.28 -11.46 -43.13
CA ASN A 887 -14.20 -12.81 -43.70
C ASN A 887 -14.91 -12.93 -45.06
N ASP A 888 -15.69 -11.92 -45.47
CA ASP A 888 -16.37 -11.89 -46.75
C ASP A 888 -15.43 -11.39 -47.85
N GLU A 889 -15.12 -12.26 -48.81
CA GLU A 889 -14.20 -11.93 -49.91
C GLU A 889 -14.79 -10.93 -50.91
N THR A 890 -16.11 -10.75 -50.93
CA THR A 890 -16.81 -9.89 -51.91
C THR A 890 -16.80 -8.40 -51.53
N ILE A 891 -16.44 -8.08 -50.28
CA ILE A 891 -16.45 -6.72 -49.77
C ILE A 891 -15.08 -6.06 -49.97
N ASP A 892 -15.03 -5.03 -50.82
CA ASP A 892 -13.86 -4.17 -50.96
C ASP A 892 -13.77 -3.19 -49.79
N SER A 893 -12.81 -3.45 -48.89
CA SER A 893 -12.61 -2.71 -47.65
C SER A 893 -11.22 -2.07 -47.60
N VAL A 894 -11.09 -0.99 -46.83
CA VAL A 894 -9.81 -0.29 -46.66
C VAL A 894 -8.73 -1.23 -46.10
N ALA A 895 -9.12 -2.14 -45.19
CA ALA A 895 -8.25 -3.19 -44.69
C ALA A 895 -7.69 -4.07 -45.82
N ARG A 896 -8.53 -4.44 -46.79
CA ARG A 896 -8.13 -5.26 -47.94
C ARG A 896 -7.21 -4.48 -48.88
N THR A 897 -7.56 -3.25 -49.24
CA THR A 897 -6.71 -2.40 -50.09
C THR A 897 -5.31 -2.21 -49.49
N ILE A 898 -5.21 -1.94 -48.18
CA ILE A 898 -3.91 -1.80 -47.50
C ILE A 898 -3.18 -3.15 -47.42
N GLY A 899 -3.93 -4.24 -47.22
CA GLY A 899 -3.38 -5.59 -47.25
C GLY A 899 -2.77 -5.96 -48.59
N GLU A 900 -3.39 -5.54 -49.70
CA GLU A 900 -2.86 -5.72 -51.06
C GLU A 900 -1.63 -4.85 -51.31
N ILE A 901 -1.65 -3.56 -50.90
CA ILE A 901 -0.51 -2.64 -51.02
C ILE A 901 0.73 -3.17 -50.29
N LEU A 902 0.54 -3.74 -49.09
CA LEU A 902 1.63 -4.27 -48.27
C LEU A 902 1.90 -5.77 -48.52
N ASN A 903 1.24 -6.37 -49.52
CA ASN A 903 1.39 -7.75 -49.95
C ASN A 903 1.21 -8.79 -48.81
N PHE A 904 0.13 -8.65 -48.05
CA PHE A 904 -0.19 -9.54 -46.92
C PHE A 904 -0.95 -10.82 -47.31
N GLY A 905 -1.61 -10.83 -48.48
CA GLY A 905 -2.50 -11.91 -48.90
C GLY A 905 -3.80 -12.04 -48.09
N GLN A 906 -4.05 -11.11 -47.16
CA GLN A 906 -5.24 -11.04 -46.30
C GLN A 906 -5.48 -9.58 -45.85
N PRO A 907 -6.67 -9.23 -45.34
CA PRO A 907 -6.95 -7.88 -44.86
C PRO A 907 -5.99 -7.42 -43.75
N ALA A 908 -5.57 -6.16 -43.79
CA ALA A 908 -4.66 -5.56 -42.82
C ALA A 908 -5.24 -5.58 -41.38
N PRO A 909 -4.40 -5.81 -40.37
CA PRO A 909 -4.87 -5.93 -38.98
C PRO A 909 -5.39 -4.59 -38.45
N TYR A 910 -6.48 -4.62 -37.68
CA TYR A 910 -7.06 -3.41 -37.08
C TYR A 910 -6.08 -2.64 -36.18
N TYR A 911 -5.14 -3.33 -35.52
CA TYR A 911 -4.07 -2.70 -34.74
C TYR A 911 -3.23 -1.70 -35.57
N LEU A 912 -3.14 -1.86 -36.90
CA LEU A 912 -2.46 -0.88 -37.76
C LEU A 912 -3.19 0.46 -37.78
N LEU A 913 -4.52 0.44 -37.91
CA LEU A 913 -5.34 1.65 -37.84
C LEU A 913 -5.25 2.29 -36.44
N LEU A 914 -5.35 1.47 -35.39
CA LEU A 914 -5.26 1.96 -34.01
C LEU A 914 -3.87 2.56 -33.70
N ALA A 915 -2.79 2.02 -34.29
CA ALA A 915 -1.45 2.58 -34.19
C ALA A 915 -1.35 3.95 -34.87
N ILE A 916 -1.92 4.11 -36.06
CA ILE A 916 -1.95 5.40 -36.78
C ILE A 916 -2.71 6.44 -35.95
N ILE A 917 -3.90 6.07 -35.45
CA ILE A 917 -4.69 6.93 -34.54
C ILE A 917 -3.85 7.30 -33.32
N GLY A 918 -3.25 6.32 -32.65
CA GLY A 918 -2.42 6.53 -31.45
C GLY A 918 -1.24 7.49 -31.69
N LEU A 919 -0.51 7.35 -32.80
CA LEU A 919 0.61 8.22 -33.16
C LEU A 919 0.17 9.65 -33.49
N ILE A 920 -0.96 9.82 -34.18
CA ILE A 920 -1.56 11.14 -34.42
C ILE A 920 -1.95 11.78 -33.09
N CYS A 921 -2.61 11.01 -32.21
CA CYS A 921 -2.97 11.45 -30.87
C CYS A 921 -1.76 11.89 -30.05
N VAL A 922 -0.66 11.13 -30.07
CA VAL A 922 0.62 11.53 -29.44
C VAL A 922 1.12 12.85 -30.02
N GLY A 923 1.13 13.01 -31.34
CA GLY A 923 1.57 14.25 -32.00
C GLY A 923 0.76 15.47 -31.57
N ILE A 924 -0.56 15.32 -31.47
CA ILE A 924 -1.47 16.38 -30.99
C ILE A 924 -1.18 16.72 -29.53
N VAL A 925 -1.16 15.72 -28.64
CA VAL A 925 -0.88 15.94 -27.20
C VAL A 925 0.50 16.58 -26.99
N TRP A 926 1.51 16.08 -27.69
CA TRP A 926 2.86 16.62 -27.63
C TRP A 926 2.91 18.09 -28.05
N ARG A 927 2.26 18.43 -29.16
CA ARG A 927 2.21 19.80 -29.68
C ARG A 927 1.52 20.73 -28.71
N THR A 928 0.37 20.32 -28.16
CA THR A 928 -0.40 21.08 -27.17
C THR A 928 0.41 21.31 -25.89
N LEU A 929 1.05 20.27 -25.34
CA LEU A 929 1.90 20.40 -24.15
C LEU A 929 3.12 21.29 -24.40
N SER A 930 3.76 21.16 -25.57
CA SER A 930 4.91 22.01 -25.93
C SER A 930 4.53 23.49 -25.97
N MET A 931 3.35 23.80 -26.53
CA MET A 931 2.79 25.15 -26.52
C MET A 931 2.52 25.62 -25.08
N LEU A 932 1.88 24.79 -24.27
CA LEU A 932 1.53 25.10 -22.89
C LEU A 932 2.77 25.34 -22.00
N TYR A 933 3.85 24.59 -22.21
CA TYR A 933 5.11 24.77 -21.46
C TYR A 933 5.89 26.01 -21.84
N SER A 934 5.79 26.44 -23.11
CA SER A 934 6.40 27.70 -23.56
C SER A 934 5.61 28.94 -23.10
N SER A 935 4.37 28.76 -22.69
CA SER A 935 3.49 29.85 -22.23
C SER A 935 3.89 30.38 -20.84
N PRO A 936 3.41 31.58 -20.45
CA PRO A 936 3.61 32.10 -19.09
C PRO A 936 3.14 31.14 -18.00
N TRP A 937 2.04 30.41 -18.23
CA TRP A 937 1.51 29.41 -17.30
C TRP A 937 2.54 28.31 -17.02
N GLY A 938 3.22 27.80 -18.06
CA GLY A 938 4.27 26.80 -17.91
C GLY A 938 5.48 27.29 -17.10
N ARG A 939 5.84 28.58 -17.23
CA ARG A 939 6.94 29.18 -16.44
C ARG A 939 6.60 29.29 -14.95
N ILE A 940 5.36 29.65 -14.63
CA ILE A 940 4.87 29.72 -13.23
C ILE A 940 4.88 28.31 -12.60
N LEU A 941 4.48 27.28 -13.34
CA LEU A 941 4.55 25.90 -12.82
C LEU A 941 5.98 25.48 -12.46
N ARG A 942 6.95 25.84 -13.31
CA ARG A 942 8.36 25.55 -13.02
C ARG A 942 8.85 26.29 -11.78
N SER A 943 8.48 27.56 -11.59
CA SER A 943 8.83 28.27 -10.35
C SER A 943 8.19 27.64 -9.11
N ILE A 944 6.94 27.19 -9.21
CA ILE A 944 6.25 26.46 -8.13
C ILE A 944 6.96 25.16 -7.78
N ARG A 945 7.44 24.41 -8.78
CA ARG A 945 8.16 23.15 -8.57
C ARG A 945 9.50 23.37 -7.86
N GLU A 946 10.24 24.42 -8.23
CA GLU A 946 11.56 24.69 -7.66
C GLU A 946 11.46 25.23 -6.23
N ASP A 947 10.57 26.20 -5.99
CA ASP A 947 10.28 26.71 -4.64
C ASP A 947 8.86 27.31 -4.58
N GLU A 948 7.95 26.53 -3.99
CA GLU A 948 6.55 26.91 -3.81
C GLU A 948 6.39 28.16 -2.94
N ASP A 949 7.18 28.27 -1.86
CA ASP A 949 7.08 29.38 -0.93
C ASP A 949 7.53 30.67 -1.63
N VAL A 950 8.63 30.63 -2.39
CA VAL A 950 9.10 31.79 -3.17
C VAL A 950 8.05 32.21 -4.21
N ALA A 951 7.43 31.25 -4.93
CA ALA A 951 6.38 31.56 -5.89
C ALA A 951 5.17 32.25 -5.23
N GLN A 952 4.78 31.84 -4.02
CA GLN A 952 3.72 32.50 -3.25
C GLN A 952 4.09 33.92 -2.84
N HIS A 953 5.34 34.17 -2.42
CA HIS A 953 5.81 35.53 -2.06
C HIS A 953 5.81 36.48 -3.27
N HIS A 954 5.97 35.96 -4.49
CA HIS A 954 5.82 36.72 -5.74
C HIS A 954 4.36 36.99 -6.15
N GLY A 955 3.39 36.56 -5.34
CA GLY A 955 1.96 36.82 -5.56
C GLY A 955 1.27 35.83 -6.51
N HIS A 956 1.92 34.72 -6.87
CA HIS A 956 1.29 33.68 -7.67
C HIS A 956 0.40 32.78 -6.81
N ASP A 957 -0.83 32.52 -7.28
CA ASP A 957 -1.73 31.60 -6.60
C ASP A 957 -1.36 30.13 -6.93
N VAL A 958 -0.52 29.55 -6.08
CA VAL A 958 -0.02 28.18 -6.27
C VAL A 958 -1.15 27.16 -6.31
N MET A 959 -2.23 27.41 -5.56
CA MET A 959 -3.39 26.53 -5.46
C MET A 959 -4.06 26.30 -6.82
N THR A 960 -4.45 27.39 -7.48
CA THR A 960 -5.17 27.34 -8.76
C THR A 960 -4.27 26.88 -9.90
N HIS A 961 -2.98 27.22 -9.86
CA HIS A 961 -2.01 26.70 -10.83
C HIS A 961 -1.81 25.18 -10.70
N LYS A 962 -1.67 24.66 -9.48
CA LYS A 962 -1.61 23.22 -9.21
C LYS A 962 -2.92 22.51 -9.61
N ALA A 963 -4.07 23.10 -9.30
CA ALA A 963 -5.37 22.55 -9.65
C ALA A 963 -5.63 22.51 -11.16
N SER A 964 -5.33 23.60 -11.87
CA SER A 964 -5.43 23.65 -13.33
C SER A 964 -4.49 22.66 -14.00
N ALA A 965 -3.26 22.52 -13.51
CA ALA A 965 -2.31 21.56 -14.05
C ALA A 965 -2.75 20.11 -13.83
N LEU A 966 -3.28 19.80 -12.64
CA LEU A 966 -3.84 18.47 -12.36
C LEU A 966 -5.06 18.18 -13.25
N ALA A 967 -5.95 19.16 -13.44
CA ALA A 967 -7.11 19.02 -14.33
C ALA A 967 -6.72 18.73 -15.80
N VAL A 968 -5.76 19.48 -16.34
CA VAL A 968 -5.26 19.25 -17.71
C VAL A 968 -4.57 17.89 -17.81
N SER A 969 -3.76 17.50 -16.82
CA SER A 969 -3.15 16.16 -16.79
C SER A 969 -4.20 15.05 -16.74
N ALA A 970 -5.25 15.21 -15.91
CA ALA A 970 -6.33 14.24 -15.78
C ALA A 970 -7.09 14.05 -17.10
N ALA A 971 -7.35 15.12 -17.85
CA ALA A 971 -7.96 15.04 -19.18
C ALA A 971 -7.10 14.25 -20.17
N ILE A 972 -5.78 14.49 -20.17
CA ILE A 972 -4.82 13.78 -21.03
C ILE A 972 -4.71 12.30 -20.64
N ALA A 973 -4.69 11.99 -19.33
CA ALA A 973 -4.71 10.62 -18.85
C ALA A 973 -6.00 9.89 -19.23
N ALA A 974 -7.17 10.53 -19.11
CA ALA A 974 -8.45 9.96 -19.54
C ALA A 974 -8.47 9.69 -21.06
N PHE A 975 -7.91 10.59 -21.86
CA PHE A 975 -7.75 10.37 -23.29
C PHE A 975 -6.88 9.14 -23.60
N ALA A 976 -5.76 8.95 -22.88
CA ALA A 976 -4.96 7.73 -23.00
C ALA A 976 -5.72 6.48 -22.53
N GLY A 977 -6.55 6.61 -21.50
CA GLY A 977 -7.42 5.55 -21.00
C GLY A 977 -8.45 5.07 -22.01
N ALA A 978 -9.06 5.99 -22.78
CA ALA A 978 -9.95 5.64 -23.88
C ALA A 978 -9.23 4.85 -24.99
N LEU A 979 -8.02 5.28 -25.38
CA LEU A 979 -7.16 4.52 -26.30
C LEU A 979 -6.83 3.14 -25.73
N PHE A 980 -6.60 3.05 -24.41
CA PHE A 980 -6.33 1.79 -23.73
C PHE A 980 -7.55 0.85 -23.74
N ALA A 981 -8.76 1.38 -23.57
CA ALA A 981 -9.98 0.59 -23.73
C ALA A 981 -10.06 -0.02 -25.13
N TRP A 982 -9.90 0.78 -26.18
CA TRP A 982 -9.92 0.28 -27.55
C TRP A 982 -8.81 -0.72 -27.86
N TYR A 983 -7.64 -0.57 -27.23
CA TYR A 983 -6.55 -1.54 -27.35
C TYR A 983 -6.87 -2.90 -26.69
N LEU A 984 -7.52 -2.88 -25.52
CA LEU A 984 -7.87 -4.10 -24.79
C LEU A 984 -9.11 -4.81 -25.34
N GLY A 985 -10.07 -4.07 -25.92
CA GLY A 985 -11.34 -4.59 -26.43
C GLY A 985 -12.32 -5.10 -25.36
N SER A 986 -11.85 -5.28 -24.12
CA SER A 986 -12.65 -5.55 -22.93
C SER A 986 -11.94 -4.94 -21.72
N LEU A 987 -12.69 -4.28 -20.84
CA LEU A 987 -12.15 -3.67 -19.63
C LEU A 987 -12.44 -4.56 -18.43
N GLN A 988 -11.41 -5.14 -17.84
CA GLN A 988 -11.51 -5.90 -16.60
C GLN A 988 -10.82 -5.16 -15.46
N PRO A 989 -11.30 -5.22 -14.20
CA PRO A 989 -10.66 -4.55 -13.05
C PRO A 989 -9.15 -4.83 -12.90
N SER A 990 -8.66 -5.94 -13.44
CA SER A 990 -7.24 -6.29 -13.44
C SER A 990 -6.34 -5.30 -14.19
N PHE A 991 -6.82 -4.54 -15.19
CA PHE A 991 -6.01 -3.53 -15.89
C PHE A 991 -5.62 -2.35 -14.98
N MET A 992 -6.46 -2.06 -13.97
CA MET A 992 -6.26 -0.95 -13.03
C MET A 992 -5.30 -1.29 -11.89
N GLN A 993 -4.81 -2.54 -11.82
CA GLN A 993 -3.86 -2.96 -10.79
C GLN A 993 -2.59 -2.08 -10.86
N PRO A 994 -2.20 -1.39 -9.77
CA PRO A 994 -1.05 -0.47 -9.78
C PRO A 994 0.24 -1.13 -10.29
N SER A 995 0.44 -2.42 -10.00
CA SER A 995 1.58 -3.21 -10.44
C SER A 995 1.65 -3.47 -11.94
N ARG A 996 0.51 -3.45 -12.65
CA ARG A 996 0.45 -3.72 -14.09
C ARG A 996 0.54 -2.46 -14.95
N THR A 997 0.08 -1.31 -14.46
CA THR A 997 -0.03 -0.09 -15.28
C THR A 997 0.68 1.11 -14.65
N THR A 998 0.20 1.59 -13.49
CA THR A 998 0.76 2.78 -12.83
C THR A 998 2.27 2.73 -12.67
N PHE A 999 2.81 1.61 -12.19
CA PHE A 999 4.24 1.49 -11.91
C PHE A 999 5.08 1.42 -13.18
N LEU A 1000 4.53 0.90 -14.28
CA LEU A 1000 5.17 0.94 -15.58
C LEU A 1000 5.24 2.36 -16.14
N VAL A 1001 4.16 3.14 -15.99
CA VAL A 1001 4.15 4.57 -16.36
C VAL A 1001 5.16 5.35 -15.52
N TRP A 1002 5.24 5.06 -14.21
CA TRP A 1002 6.25 5.65 -13.34
C TRP A 1002 7.67 5.22 -13.70
N ALA A 1003 7.89 3.95 -14.08
CA ALA A 1003 9.19 3.50 -14.57
C ALA A 1003 9.59 4.26 -15.84
N ALA A 1004 8.66 4.43 -16.80
CA ALA A 1004 8.88 5.21 -18.01
C ALA A 1004 9.21 6.67 -17.69
N PHE A 1005 8.49 7.29 -16.75
CA PHE A 1005 8.75 8.65 -16.29
C PHE A 1005 10.13 8.80 -15.63
N VAL A 1006 10.48 7.89 -14.72
CA VAL A 1006 11.76 7.92 -13.99
C VAL A 1006 12.94 7.68 -14.92
N ILE A 1007 12.84 6.70 -15.81
CA ILE A 1007 13.88 6.42 -16.81
C ILE A 1007 14.02 7.61 -17.75
N GLY A 1008 12.89 8.16 -18.20
CA GLY A 1008 12.85 9.26 -19.16
C GLY A 1008 13.27 10.62 -18.58
N GLY A 1009 13.20 10.82 -17.27
CA GLY A 1009 13.66 12.04 -16.60
C GLY A 1009 12.63 13.16 -16.49
N ALA A 1010 12.45 13.67 -15.27
CA ALA A 1010 11.42 14.66 -14.95
C ALA A 1010 11.62 15.98 -15.71
N GLY A 1011 10.52 16.56 -16.21
CA GLY A 1011 10.51 17.87 -16.87
C GLY A 1011 10.97 17.86 -18.33
N ASN A 1012 11.14 16.68 -18.97
CA ASN A 1012 11.56 16.57 -20.38
C ASN A 1012 10.68 15.60 -21.20
N ASN A 1013 9.87 16.14 -22.11
CA ASN A 1013 9.02 15.33 -23.00
C ASN A 1013 9.81 14.38 -23.92
N ARG A 1014 11.01 14.76 -24.39
CA ARG A 1014 11.89 13.89 -25.20
C ARG A 1014 12.38 12.70 -24.40
N GLY A 1015 12.68 12.96 -23.14
CA GLY A 1015 12.94 11.94 -22.15
C GLY A 1015 11.80 10.94 -21.99
N MET A 1016 10.55 11.43 -21.84
CA MET A 1016 9.35 10.60 -21.70
C MET A 1016 9.15 9.63 -22.88
N LEU A 1017 9.39 10.07 -24.12
CA LEU A 1017 9.30 9.21 -25.30
C LEU A 1017 10.29 8.04 -25.23
N VAL A 1018 11.53 8.31 -24.83
CA VAL A 1018 12.54 7.25 -24.70
C VAL A 1018 12.19 6.33 -23.53
N GLY A 1019 11.81 6.87 -22.38
CA GLY A 1019 11.40 6.08 -21.22
C GLY A 1019 10.21 5.17 -21.53
N ALA A 1020 9.18 5.70 -22.19
CA ALA A 1020 8.02 4.92 -22.64
C ALA A 1020 8.43 3.81 -23.62
N MET A 1021 9.29 4.13 -24.60
CA MET A 1021 9.77 3.17 -25.59
C MET A 1021 10.58 2.02 -24.97
N ILE A 1022 11.45 2.31 -24.00
CA ILE A 1022 12.19 1.28 -23.25
C ILE A 1022 11.23 0.36 -22.51
N ILE A 1023 10.23 0.90 -21.81
CA ILE A 1023 9.28 0.10 -21.03
C ILE A 1023 8.39 -0.74 -21.95
N THR A 1024 7.87 -0.17 -23.04
CA THR A 1024 7.01 -0.90 -23.98
C THR A 1024 7.79 -1.97 -24.75
N LEU A 1025 9.06 -1.72 -25.08
CA LEU A 1025 9.92 -2.73 -25.68
C LEU A 1025 10.22 -3.88 -24.71
N ASN A 1026 10.49 -3.56 -23.45
CA ASN A 1026 10.74 -4.57 -22.42
C ASN A 1026 9.51 -5.47 -22.20
N GLU A 1027 8.32 -4.88 -22.02
CA GLU A 1027 7.03 -5.59 -22.03
C GLU A 1027 6.93 -6.56 -23.20
N PHE A 1028 7.19 -6.06 -24.41
CA PHE A 1028 7.05 -6.83 -25.63
C PHE A 1028 8.05 -7.99 -25.75
N VAL A 1029 9.33 -7.76 -25.45
CA VAL A 1029 10.39 -8.78 -25.48
C VAL A 1029 10.07 -9.90 -24.49
N ILE A 1030 9.61 -9.56 -23.29
CA ILE A 1030 9.31 -10.57 -22.27
C ILE A 1030 8.10 -11.41 -22.68
N ASN A 1031 7.04 -10.81 -23.24
CA ASN A 1031 5.90 -11.59 -23.73
C ASN A 1031 6.30 -12.56 -24.85
N ARG A 1032 7.32 -12.21 -25.65
CA ARG A 1032 7.90 -13.12 -26.65
C ARG A 1032 8.77 -14.20 -26.05
N LEU A 1033 9.57 -13.89 -25.03
CA LEU A 1033 10.32 -14.92 -24.30
C LEU A 1033 9.38 -15.93 -23.63
N VAL A 1034 8.24 -15.48 -23.07
CA VAL A 1034 7.20 -16.37 -22.50
C VAL A 1034 6.65 -17.31 -23.58
N ALA A 1035 6.32 -16.78 -24.76
CA ALA A 1035 5.88 -17.62 -25.88
C ALA A 1035 7.00 -18.56 -26.38
N ALA A 1036 8.26 -18.14 -26.28
CA ALA A 1036 9.40 -18.96 -26.70
C ALA A 1036 9.70 -20.14 -25.75
N GLN A 1037 9.22 -20.09 -24.50
CA GLN A 1037 9.33 -21.23 -23.57
C GLN A 1037 8.42 -22.40 -23.97
N SER A 1038 7.30 -22.17 -24.68
CA SER A 1038 6.32 -23.22 -24.97
C SER A 1038 6.60 -24.02 -26.25
N SER A 1039 7.42 -23.50 -27.17
CA SER A 1039 7.75 -24.19 -28.42
C SER A 1039 9.17 -23.86 -28.88
N SER A 1040 9.93 -24.87 -29.28
CA SER A 1040 11.28 -24.74 -29.82
C SER A 1040 11.32 -24.03 -31.19
N SER A 1041 10.20 -23.95 -31.89
CA SER A 1041 10.10 -23.25 -33.18
C SER A 1041 10.05 -21.73 -33.05
N GLN A 1042 9.81 -21.21 -31.85
CA GLN A 1042 9.64 -19.78 -31.62
C GLN A 1042 10.98 -19.04 -31.57
N PRO A 1043 11.05 -17.79 -32.08
CA PRO A 1043 12.25 -17.00 -31.95
C PRO A 1043 12.61 -16.73 -30.48
N LEU A 1044 13.91 -16.68 -30.16
CA LEU A 1044 14.46 -16.52 -28.81
C LEU A 1044 14.34 -17.74 -27.89
N HIS A 1045 13.97 -18.92 -28.40
CA HIS A 1045 13.89 -20.15 -27.59
C HIS A 1045 15.22 -20.46 -26.86
N GLU A 1046 16.35 -20.42 -27.57
CA GLU A 1046 17.70 -20.63 -26.97
C GLU A 1046 18.00 -19.65 -25.84
N LEU A 1047 17.58 -18.38 -25.98
CA LEU A 1047 17.73 -17.38 -24.93
C LEU A 1047 16.83 -17.69 -23.74
N ALA A 1048 15.59 -18.13 -23.96
CA ALA A 1048 14.67 -18.54 -22.90
C ALA A 1048 15.25 -19.74 -22.12
N VAL A 1049 15.73 -20.77 -22.82
CA VAL A 1049 16.40 -21.93 -22.19
C VAL A 1049 17.64 -21.50 -21.41
N SER A 1050 18.46 -20.59 -21.95
CA SER A 1050 19.60 -20.05 -21.21
C SER A 1050 19.18 -19.35 -19.90
N ILE A 1051 18.11 -18.56 -19.93
CA ILE A 1051 17.57 -17.92 -18.72
C ILE A 1051 17.07 -18.98 -17.72
N ASP A 1052 16.37 -20.01 -18.19
CA ASP A 1052 15.92 -21.13 -17.34
C ASP A 1052 17.10 -21.86 -16.69
N THR A 1053 18.20 -22.12 -17.42
CA THR A 1053 19.39 -22.77 -16.85
C THR A 1053 20.09 -21.92 -15.78
N VAL A 1054 20.22 -20.60 -16.00
CA VAL A 1054 20.81 -19.68 -15.01
C VAL A 1054 19.91 -19.58 -13.77
N PHE A 1055 18.60 -19.55 -13.98
CA PHE A 1055 17.63 -19.52 -12.89
C PHE A 1055 17.65 -20.82 -12.08
N ALA A 1056 17.69 -21.97 -12.75
CA ALA A 1056 17.83 -23.27 -12.08
C ALA A 1056 19.08 -23.30 -11.21
N TRP A 1057 20.24 -22.87 -11.73
CA TRP A 1057 21.48 -22.76 -10.95
C TRP A 1057 21.35 -21.82 -9.74
N LEU A 1058 20.68 -20.67 -9.91
CA LEU A 1058 20.46 -19.71 -8.82
C LEU A 1058 19.65 -20.30 -7.66
N VAL A 1059 18.69 -21.18 -7.98
CA VAL A 1059 17.76 -21.79 -7.01
C VAL A 1059 18.33 -23.07 -6.41
N SER A 1060 18.97 -23.93 -7.20
CA SER A 1060 19.47 -25.23 -6.76
C SER A 1060 20.81 -25.14 -6.04
N GLU A 1061 21.67 -24.18 -6.40
CA GLU A 1061 23.05 -24.07 -5.90
C GLU A 1061 23.34 -22.70 -5.22
N PRO A 1062 22.51 -22.23 -4.27
CA PRO A 1062 22.67 -20.91 -3.66
C PRO A 1062 24.02 -20.74 -2.94
N PHE A 1063 24.62 -21.83 -2.44
CA PHE A 1063 25.94 -21.79 -1.81
C PHE A 1063 27.05 -21.39 -2.79
N GLN A 1064 27.02 -21.91 -4.03
CA GLN A 1064 28.00 -21.56 -5.06
C GLN A 1064 27.88 -20.09 -5.45
N VAL A 1065 26.64 -19.59 -5.57
CA VAL A 1065 26.36 -18.18 -5.86
C VAL A 1065 26.86 -17.28 -4.72
N ALA A 1066 26.62 -17.67 -3.47
CA ALA A 1066 27.12 -16.95 -2.30
C ALA A 1066 28.65 -16.83 -2.31
N LEU A 1067 29.34 -17.95 -2.57
CA LEU A 1067 30.81 -17.98 -2.67
C LEU A 1067 31.30 -17.03 -3.77
N LEU A 1068 30.68 -17.09 -4.96
CA LEU A 1068 31.02 -16.20 -6.08
C LEU A 1068 30.82 -14.71 -5.74
N MET A 1069 29.75 -14.37 -5.02
CA MET A 1069 29.53 -12.98 -4.57
C MET A 1069 30.56 -12.54 -3.52
N LEU A 1070 30.94 -13.44 -2.60
CA LEU A 1070 31.97 -13.16 -1.59
C LEU A 1070 33.37 -13.01 -2.22
N THR A 1071 33.69 -13.79 -3.27
CA THR A 1071 34.96 -13.60 -3.99
C THR A 1071 34.99 -12.27 -4.73
N ILE A 1072 33.89 -11.87 -5.39
CA ILE A 1072 33.74 -10.52 -5.98
C ILE A 1072 33.90 -9.44 -4.91
N SER A 1073 33.41 -9.69 -3.69
CA SER A 1073 33.57 -8.75 -2.57
C SER A 1073 35.03 -8.59 -2.14
N VAL A 1074 35.74 -9.71 -1.97
CA VAL A 1074 37.17 -9.69 -1.63
C VAL A 1074 37.96 -8.98 -2.73
N ILE A 1075 37.69 -9.29 -4.00
CA ILE A 1075 38.30 -8.61 -5.15
C ILE A 1075 38.00 -7.11 -5.10
N GLY A 1076 36.74 -6.72 -4.92
CA GLY A 1076 36.34 -5.31 -4.81
C GLY A 1076 37.05 -4.58 -3.67
N TYR A 1077 37.24 -5.25 -2.53
CA TYR A 1077 37.96 -4.70 -1.38
C TYR A 1077 39.45 -4.51 -1.69
N LEU A 1078 40.08 -5.50 -2.33
CA LEU A 1078 41.49 -5.45 -2.77
C LEU A 1078 41.73 -4.31 -3.77
N PHE A 1079 40.80 -4.07 -4.70
CA PHE A 1079 40.86 -2.97 -5.67
C PHE A 1079 40.36 -1.61 -5.12
N LYS A 1080 40.20 -1.45 -3.80
CA LYS A 1080 39.63 -0.27 -3.12
C LYS A 1080 38.22 0.16 -3.59
N ARG A 1081 37.54 -0.66 -4.40
CA ARG A 1081 36.17 -0.41 -4.86
C ARG A 1081 35.17 -0.77 -3.76
N ASN A 1082 35.17 0.01 -2.68
CA ASN A 1082 34.35 -0.22 -1.48
C ASN A 1082 32.86 -0.41 -1.79
N ALA A 1083 32.32 0.31 -2.78
CA ALA A 1083 30.93 0.17 -3.18
C ALA A 1083 30.63 -1.23 -3.76
N ILE A 1084 31.52 -1.76 -4.61
CA ILE A 1084 31.39 -3.10 -5.20
C ILE A 1084 31.59 -4.17 -4.11
N ALA A 1085 32.60 -3.97 -3.25
CA ALA A 1085 32.87 -4.86 -2.13
C ALA A 1085 31.67 -4.97 -1.18
N GLU A 1086 31.16 -3.84 -0.70
CA GLU A 1086 30.00 -3.80 0.19
C GLU A 1086 28.75 -4.39 -0.49
N SER A 1087 28.48 -4.05 -1.76
CA SER A 1087 27.30 -4.57 -2.44
C SER A 1087 27.32 -6.07 -2.68
N SER A 1088 28.48 -6.62 -3.07
CA SER A 1088 28.64 -8.05 -3.30
C SER A 1088 28.71 -8.85 -1.99
N ALA A 1089 29.23 -8.27 -0.90
CA ALA A 1089 29.15 -8.88 0.43
C ALA A 1089 27.70 -9.01 0.93
N TRP A 1090 26.89 -7.96 0.77
CA TRP A 1090 25.48 -8.01 1.13
C TRP A 1090 24.69 -8.96 0.22
N MET A 1091 24.99 -9.01 -1.07
CA MET A 1091 24.39 -9.99 -1.99
C MET A 1091 24.78 -11.43 -1.61
N GLY A 1092 26.05 -11.68 -1.29
CA GLY A 1092 26.51 -13.00 -0.82
C GLY A 1092 25.84 -13.42 0.47
N SER A 1093 25.61 -12.49 1.40
CA SER A 1093 24.85 -12.74 2.63
C SER A 1093 23.40 -13.17 2.37
N VAL A 1094 22.74 -12.63 1.32
CA VAL A 1094 21.39 -13.07 0.92
C VAL A 1094 21.41 -14.55 0.53
N PHE A 1095 22.36 -14.96 -0.31
CA PHE A 1095 22.46 -16.35 -0.73
C PHE A 1095 22.88 -17.30 0.39
N LEU A 1096 23.71 -16.86 1.35
CA LEU A 1096 24.00 -17.64 2.55
C LEU A 1096 22.75 -17.87 3.41
N LEU A 1097 21.91 -16.85 3.57
CA LEU A 1097 20.63 -17.01 4.27
C LEU A 1097 19.67 -17.94 3.51
N MET A 1098 19.69 -17.89 2.18
CA MET A 1098 18.93 -18.81 1.34
C MET A 1098 19.39 -20.26 1.53
N VAL A 1099 20.69 -20.56 1.66
CA VAL A 1099 21.16 -21.93 1.94
C VAL A 1099 20.52 -22.48 3.23
N TRP A 1100 20.36 -21.65 4.26
CA TRP A 1100 19.73 -22.09 5.51
C TRP A 1100 18.21 -22.28 5.38
N LEU A 1101 17.53 -21.42 4.63
CA LEU A 1101 16.07 -21.46 4.46
C LEU A 1101 15.58 -22.45 3.40
N LEU A 1102 16.38 -22.71 2.36
CA LEU A 1102 15.94 -23.36 1.13
C LEU A 1102 16.49 -24.79 1.05
N HIS A 1103 15.86 -25.70 1.79
CA HIS A 1103 16.16 -27.14 1.68
C HIS A 1103 15.54 -27.73 0.40
N GLN A 1104 16.05 -28.88 -0.03
CA GLN A 1104 15.64 -29.57 -1.27
C GLN A 1104 14.11 -29.76 -1.34
N ARG A 1105 13.49 -30.18 -0.24
CA ARG A 1105 12.04 -30.37 -0.15
C ARG A 1105 11.24 -29.10 -0.50
N SER A 1106 11.71 -27.92 -0.10
CA SER A 1106 11.05 -26.65 -0.46
C SER A 1106 11.15 -26.34 -1.95
N ILE A 1107 12.17 -26.87 -2.66
CA ILE A 1107 12.27 -26.78 -4.12
C ILE A 1107 11.27 -27.73 -4.76
N ASP A 1108 11.22 -28.98 -4.30
CA ASP A 1108 10.34 -30.02 -4.83
C ASP A 1108 8.84 -29.67 -4.69
N GLU A 1109 8.45 -29.04 -3.56
CA GLU A 1109 7.08 -28.58 -3.34
C GLU A 1109 6.65 -27.43 -4.26
N VAL A 1110 7.59 -26.54 -4.60
CA VAL A 1110 7.30 -25.39 -5.47
C VAL A 1110 7.36 -25.77 -6.95
N PHE A 1111 8.41 -26.49 -7.35
CA PHE A 1111 8.68 -26.87 -8.73
C PHE A 1111 8.35 -28.36 -8.89
N ARG A 1112 7.07 -28.67 -9.12
CA ARG A 1112 6.59 -30.03 -9.38
C ARG A 1112 7.04 -30.51 -10.78
N GLY A 1113 8.34 -30.79 -10.94
CA GLY A 1113 8.98 -31.15 -12.21
C GLY A 1113 10.20 -30.26 -12.51
N ASP A 1114 10.34 -29.82 -13.75
CA ASP A 1114 11.47 -28.99 -14.17
C ASP A 1114 11.43 -27.58 -13.58
N ILE A 1115 12.61 -27.08 -13.14
CA ILE A 1115 12.76 -25.73 -12.60
C ILE A 1115 12.77 -24.73 -13.77
N GLN A 1116 11.58 -24.23 -14.13
CA GLN A 1116 11.41 -23.21 -15.16
C GLN A 1116 11.12 -21.84 -14.54
N VAL A 1117 11.72 -20.80 -15.11
CA VAL A 1117 11.51 -19.43 -14.65
C VAL A 1117 10.21 -18.89 -15.23
N ASN A 1118 9.35 -18.33 -14.38
CA ASN A 1118 8.21 -17.59 -14.88
C ASN A 1118 8.66 -16.18 -15.29
N LEU A 1119 8.81 -15.98 -16.60
CA LEU A 1119 9.28 -14.73 -17.19
C LEU A 1119 8.37 -13.53 -16.88
N ALA A 1120 7.09 -13.75 -16.59
CA ALA A 1120 6.21 -12.68 -16.13
C ALA A 1120 6.63 -12.09 -14.78
N TYR A 1121 7.35 -12.85 -13.95
CA TYR A 1121 7.93 -12.36 -12.70
C TYR A 1121 9.31 -11.74 -12.90
N VAL A 1122 10.10 -12.28 -13.84
CA VAL A 1122 11.36 -11.66 -14.28
C VAL A 1122 11.12 -10.25 -14.81
N LYS A 1123 10.01 -10.03 -15.54
CA LYS A 1123 9.51 -8.71 -15.93
C LYS A 1123 9.50 -7.71 -14.78
N VAL A 1124 8.79 -8.08 -13.72
CA VAL A 1124 8.59 -7.23 -12.55
C VAL A 1124 9.91 -6.97 -11.84
N LEU A 1125 10.79 -7.98 -11.77
CA LEU A 1125 12.13 -7.85 -11.21
C LEU A 1125 12.96 -6.83 -11.99
N ILE A 1126 13.00 -6.95 -13.33
CA ILE A 1126 13.75 -6.05 -14.21
C ILE A 1126 13.25 -4.61 -14.06
N ILE A 1127 11.93 -4.41 -14.05
CA ILE A 1127 11.34 -3.07 -13.88
C ILE A 1127 11.76 -2.46 -12.53
N GLY A 1128 11.65 -3.22 -11.44
CA GLY A 1128 12.07 -2.77 -10.11
C GLY A 1128 13.56 -2.42 -10.06
N LEU A 1129 14.42 -3.28 -10.64
CA LEU A 1129 15.86 -3.04 -10.73
C LEU A 1129 16.17 -1.79 -11.58
N ILE A 1130 15.51 -1.62 -12.72
CA ILE A 1130 15.72 -0.45 -13.59
C ILE A 1130 15.36 0.84 -12.84
N ILE A 1131 14.23 0.89 -12.11
CA ILE A 1131 13.86 2.08 -11.32
C ILE A 1131 14.96 2.39 -10.29
N VAL A 1132 15.37 1.39 -9.51
CA VAL A 1132 16.37 1.58 -8.44
C VAL A 1132 17.73 1.98 -9.02
N ILE A 1133 18.20 1.29 -10.05
CA ILE A 1133 19.50 1.54 -10.70
C ILE A 1133 19.48 2.90 -11.40
N SER A 1134 18.43 3.22 -12.15
CA SER A 1134 18.29 4.49 -12.86
C SER A 1134 18.39 5.65 -11.87
N LEU A 1135 17.63 5.61 -10.77
CA LEU A 1135 17.68 6.65 -9.75
C LEU A 1135 19.03 6.69 -9.03
N LYS A 1136 19.61 5.53 -8.70
CA LYS A 1136 20.88 5.45 -7.96
C LYS A 1136 22.06 6.05 -8.72
N PHE A 1137 22.10 5.89 -10.04
CA PHE A 1137 23.15 6.45 -10.89
C PHE A 1137 22.80 7.83 -11.44
N ASN A 1138 21.52 8.10 -11.68
CA ASN A 1138 21.05 9.36 -12.25
C ASN A 1138 19.65 9.71 -11.73
N GLU A 1139 19.61 10.41 -10.60
CA GLU A 1139 18.39 10.78 -9.87
C GLU A 1139 17.40 11.61 -10.70
N ARG A 1140 17.89 12.32 -11.74
CA ARG A 1140 17.04 13.13 -12.63
C ARG A 1140 16.58 12.37 -13.89
N GLY A 1141 16.91 11.08 -13.98
CA GLY A 1141 16.61 10.19 -15.11
C GLY A 1141 17.59 10.30 -16.27
N LEU A 1142 17.48 9.41 -17.26
CA LEU A 1142 18.03 9.72 -18.58
C LEU A 1142 17.38 11.02 -19.06
N LEU A 1143 18.07 11.78 -19.91
CA LEU A 1143 17.56 13.04 -20.50
C LEU A 1143 16.80 13.97 -19.53
N PRO A 1144 17.43 14.43 -18.44
CA PRO A 1144 16.80 15.39 -17.53
C PRO A 1144 16.49 16.71 -18.23
N GLU A 1145 15.64 17.53 -17.61
CA GLU A 1145 15.35 18.89 -18.08
C GLU A 1145 16.63 19.74 -18.17
N VAL A 1146 16.80 20.43 -19.30
CA VAL A 1146 17.88 21.41 -19.50
C VAL A 1146 17.38 22.76 -18.98
N PRO A 1147 18.08 23.41 -18.03
CA PRO A 1147 17.71 24.73 -17.53
C PRO A 1147 17.67 25.73 -18.68
N TYR A 1148 16.49 26.31 -18.96
CA TYR A 1148 16.32 27.33 -19.99
C TYR A 1148 16.64 28.71 -19.40
N ARG A 1149 17.72 29.33 -19.86
CA ARG A 1149 18.00 30.74 -19.58
C ARG A 1149 17.45 31.56 -20.76
N PRO A 1150 16.45 32.44 -20.58
CA PRO A 1150 16.03 33.32 -21.66
C PRO A 1150 17.23 34.16 -22.13
N GLU A 1151 17.32 34.40 -23.43
CA GLU A 1151 18.30 35.34 -23.98
C GLU A 1151 18.09 36.69 -23.33
N ARG A 1152 19.18 37.30 -22.82
CA ARG A 1152 19.10 38.65 -22.26
C ARG A 1152 18.59 39.57 -23.39
N PRO A 1153 17.59 40.42 -23.14
CA PRO A 1153 17.20 41.41 -24.13
C PRO A 1153 18.43 42.23 -24.49
N SER A 1154 18.81 42.22 -25.76
CA SER A 1154 19.91 43.01 -26.30
C SER A 1154 19.53 44.48 -26.27
N GLY A 1155 19.80 45.17 -25.16
CA GLY A 1155 19.45 46.59 -25.03
C GLY A 1155 19.47 47.16 -23.61
N GLY A 1156 20.45 46.79 -22.79
CA GLY A 1156 20.68 47.45 -21.51
C GLY A 1156 22.14 47.35 -21.12
N ASP A 1157 22.91 48.38 -21.46
CA ASP A 1157 24.24 48.58 -20.88
C ASP A 1157 24.12 48.63 -19.34
N PRO A 1158 25.11 48.10 -18.61
CA PRO A 1158 25.13 48.22 -17.16
C PRO A 1158 25.45 49.67 -16.79
N SER A 1159 24.42 50.46 -16.45
CA SER A 1159 24.55 51.72 -15.73
C SER A 1159 24.42 51.50 -14.23
#